data_AF-A0A1V5LZ44-F1
#
_entry.id   AF-A0A1V5LZ44-F1
#
_cell.length_a   1.000
_cell.length_b   1.000
_cell.length_c   1.000
_cell.angle_alpha   90.00
_cell.angle_beta   90.00
_cell.angle_gamma   90.00
#
_symmetry.space_group_name_H-M   'P 1'
#
loop_
_entity.id
_entity.type
_entity.pdbx_description
1 polymer ?
#
loop_
_entity_poly.entity_id
_entity_poly.type
_entity_poly.pdbx_seq_one_letter_code
_entity_poly.pdbx_strand_id
1 'polypeptide(L)'
;MACTVYSNLWGGDGYDSFEMMRQHPDWFNDWFSTSTDWLENWELQFMGRVPAIHVWPVTNVNRDNSDEAIKVHARELINSHREIGWDGVRYDSYYSDPWVKKATDQTRKIVDAELTGYGWGYNSLVPTDVKADNLDVMCRGGQLVMEEGLRHAGKGKAPIARYQETLAKFRDIVWSHDGHLGICYDVPMQNFDYGGTPLDEIYLCSSLLAAGAHPYYGVMERGIGQYPRFALRYSEYLYNNKMRPLKDPEAVISFGAPAKFMDWQWLARTVNLGGNRQRLVIHLLNAPAVPNTLSNLALKTPAVLRQFPVTAKLPAGATVSGAWSLCPIPDAHHVALDAKTAGGAVTITVPEVRFWNVVVIDYTANAPLPSTTPREIALPADPKPAVPKPAVTPEPDDVIAKKQGVTPPPDWVFPAPKPLSILAAHGLWYHEYGLDRAFALLGGTRVTDTWYQHGTMRFYPESYEALMDHHVMVIADIDAATFGPVRRSQIKHFVEAGGSVLFLGGRIAYRANQKGTAFEEMLPITIGAGDNRKSAADGLVLAPANDALKGFGKLNWAQNPRVYYYHEVTPKAGSTVQLTAGGKPMLVTGAFGKGRVAVFLGSVQGLPKAGQTPCWEWSGWSGLMAETLAWLAQPATKPQPPAPELLAKMKVDLLGPGVKKAEKNGPTITRYARVPGNAETAQMLLKAVNILDGDVPVDLGDAVWDGVREFVTADCANTAELLLEGAASAKKSLGLRTLGQLKAPGARARLEEAFKNPDAGGPDDMFEGGLQETVTEDPAFAAYIIKLGALEGLGNLGDAAALPLLKGAVRAYGKQKSNPESQPREVTKEDELYQEAVISALRCGDPTAAAPAVEALLENRYVFIRMMSFLDSPDYPGAEHEATRRQKAKIRREMGRVHQRQTRLYGKLAALPANTLAPLATRIAAEEDRRVAAIAFAAFAGLKTIPADVQAILKTAKVAAVRELVGAQ
;
A
#
# COMPACT_ATOMS: atom_id res chain seq x y z
N MET A 1 -10.52 -1.31 -46.51
CA MET A 1 -9.85 -2.04 -45.40
C MET A 1 -10.25 -3.49 -45.49
N ALA A 2 -9.26 -4.40 -45.44
CA ALA A 2 -9.51 -5.83 -45.50
C ALA A 2 -10.26 -6.29 -44.24
N CYS A 3 -11.22 -7.19 -44.40
CA CYS A 3 -11.67 -8.04 -43.29
C CYS A 3 -10.99 -9.39 -43.47
N THR A 4 -10.23 -9.78 -42.46
CA THR A 4 -9.52 -11.06 -42.40
C THR A 4 -10.13 -11.88 -41.28
N VAL A 5 -10.58 -13.09 -41.59
CA VAL A 5 -10.73 -14.18 -40.63
C VAL A 5 -9.33 -14.70 -40.37
N TYR A 6 -8.76 -14.26 -39.25
CA TYR A 6 -7.47 -14.68 -38.74
C TYR A 6 -7.72 -15.80 -37.74
N SER A 7 -7.37 -17.03 -38.12
CA SER A 7 -7.39 -18.17 -37.21
C SER A 7 -6.10 -18.26 -36.42
N ASN A 8 -6.21 -18.36 -35.10
CA ASN A 8 -5.14 -18.91 -34.29
C ASN A 8 -5.45 -20.38 -34.02
N LEU A 9 -4.59 -21.28 -34.46
CA LEU A 9 -4.64 -22.67 -34.02
C LEU A 9 -4.14 -22.70 -32.56
N TRP A 10 -5.02 -22.94 -31.59
CA TRP A 10 -4.69 -23.03 -30.17
C TRP A 10 -4.59 -24.50 -29.74
N GLY A 11 -3.50 -25.16 -30.16
CA GLY A 11 -2.91 -26.17 -29.27
C GLY A 11 -2.49 -25.45 -27.98
N GLY A 12 -2.75 -26.06 -26.82
CA GLY A 12 -2.74 -25.35 -25.53
C GLY A 12 -1.41 -24.70 -25.13
N ASP A 13 -1.48 -23.69 -24.27
CA ASP A 13 -0.30 -23.12 -23.62
C ASP A 13 0.40 -24.20 -22.78
N GLY A 14 1.70 -24.42 -23.01
CA GLY A 14 2.55 -25.28 -22.17
C GLY A 14 3.16 -26.48 -22.89
N TYR A 15 3.40 -27.54 -22.12
CA TYR A 15 4.26 -28.68 -22.47
C TYR A 15 3.85 -29.38 -23.78
N ASP A 16 2.56 -29.61 -23.97
CA ASP A 16 2.05 -30.45 -25.07
C ASP A 16 2.23 -29.79 -26.45
N SER A 17 2.10 -28.46 -26.55
CA SER A 17 2.36 -27.74 -27.80
C SER A 17 3.84 -27.64 -28.15
N PHE A 18 4.73 -27.61 -27.15
CA PHE A 18 6.17 -27.70 -27.41
C PHE A 18 6.59 -29.13 -27.76
N GLU A 19 6.00 -30.15 -27.14
CA GLU A 19 6.23 -31.55 -27.52
C GLU A 19 5.85 -31.82 -28.98
N MET A 20 4.74 -31.24 -29.47
CA MET A 20 4.37 -31.23 -30.89
C MET A 20 5.48 -30.65 -31.78
N MET A 21 5.98 -29.43 -31.46
CA MET A 21 7.09 -28.79 -32.19
C MET A 21 8.41 -29.57 -32.10
N ARG A 22 8.67 -30.23 -30.97
CA ARG A 22 9.88 -31.05 -30.75
C ARG A 22 9.82 -32.37 -31.52
N GLN A 23 8.64 -32.94 -31.69
CA GLN A 23 8.41 -34.21 -32.41
C GLN A 23 8.32 -33.99 -33.93
N HIS A 24 7.86 -32.82 -34.36
CA HIS A 24 7.64 -32.48 -35.78
C HIS A 24 8.21 -31.09 -36.16
N PRO A 25 9.53 -30.86 -36.03
CA PRO A 25 10.15 -29.56 -36.35
C PRO A 25 10.06 -29.21 -37.85
N ASP A 26 9.79 -30.19 -38.71
CA ASP A 26 9.60 -30.07 -40.15
C ASP A 26 8.24 -29.47 -40.56
N TRP A 27 7.26 -29.39 -39.65
CA TRP A 27 5.93 -28.85 -39.94
C TRP A 27 5.87 -27.30 -39.89
N PHE A 28 7.00 -26.64 -39.63
CA PHE A 28 7.09 -25.21 -39.32
C PHE A 28 8.12 -24.52 -40.23
N ASN A 29 7.68 -23.54 -41.05
CA ASN A 29 8.46 -22.92 -42.13
C ASN A 29 8.85 -21.44 -41.85
N ASP A 30 9.66 -20.82 -42.72
CA ASP A 30 10.28 -19.47 -42.65
C ASP A 30 9.40 -18.25 -42.23
N TRP A 31 8.09 -18.41 -42.06
CA TRP A 31 7.23 -17.42 -41.38
C TRP A 31 7.37 -17.46 -39.85
N PHE A 32 8.17 -18.40 -39.33
CA PHE A 32 8.47 -18.59 -37.91
C PHE A 32 9.73 -17.83 -37.50
N SER A 33 9.64 -16.95 -36.50
CA SER A 33 10.82 -16.26 -35.94
C SER A 33 11.45 -17.05 -34.79
N THR A 34 12.13 -18.16 -35.09
CA THR A 34 12.96 -18.90 -34.13
C THR A 34 14.34 -19.19 -34.73
N SER A 35 15.40 -18.57 -34.20
CA SER A 35 16.75 -19.08 -34.44
C SER A 35 16.95 -20.38 -33.66
N THR A 36 17.83 -21.25 -34.15
CA THR A 36 18.13 -22.56 -33.53
C THR A 36 18.65 -22.43 -32.10
N ASP A 37 19.27 -21.30 -31.75
CA ASP A 37 19.71 -20.94 -30.40
C ASP A 37 18.55 -20.97 -29.37
N TRP A 38 17.30 -20.92 -29.83
CA TRP A 38 16.11 -20.94 -28.97
C TRP A 38 15.84 -22.30 -28.34
N LEU A 39 16.12 -23.41 -29.04
CA LEU A 39 15.98 -24.78 -28.52
C LEU A 39 16.99 -25.08 -27.40
N GLU A 40 18.16 -24.44 -27.44
CA GLU A 40 19.22 -24.59 -26.44
C GLU A 40 18.88 -23.91 -25.10
N ASN A 41 17.80 -23.12 -25.03
CA ASN A 41 17.41 -22.28 -23.88
C ASN A 41 16.15 -22.77 -23.12
N TRP A 42 15.73 -24.02 -23.34
CA TRP A 42 14.52 -24.65 -22.79
C TRP A 42 14.37 -24.55 -21.26
N GLU A 43 15.44 -24.77 -20.47
CA GLU A 43 15.36 -24.77 -19.00
C GLU A 43 14.97 -23.41 -18.39
N LEU A 44 15.10 -22.30 -19.14
CA LEU A 44 14.72 -20.96 -18.68
C LEU A 44 13.19 -20.77 -18.58
N GLN A 45 12.40 -21.61 -19.26
CA GLN A 45 10.94 -21.46 -19.35
C GLN A 45 10.23 -22.01 -18.10
N PHE A 46 10.72 -23.13 -17.54
CA PHE A 46 10.20 -23.70 -16.28
C PHE A 46 10.42 -22.81 -15.04
N MET A 47 11.25 -21.77 -15.14
CA MET A 47 11.47 -20.77 -14.09
C MET A 47 10.58 -19.52 -14.22
N GLY A 48 9.60 -19.51 -15.14
CA GLY A 48 8.62 -18.43 -15.28
C GLY A 48 9.21 -17.10 -15.80
N ARG A 49 10.32 -17.14 -16.55
CA ARG A 49 11.06 -15.95 -17.00
C ARG A 49 10.80 -15.52 -18.44
N VAL A 50 9.99 -16.28 -19.19
CA VAL A 50 9.55 -15.98 -20.56
C VAL A 50 8.08 -16.38 -20.67
N PRO A 51 7.21 -15.64 -21.38
CA PRO A 51 5.86 -16.12 -21.71
C PRO A 51 5.91 -17.47 -22.45
N ALA A 52 4.82 -18.24 -22.37
CA ALA A 52 4.62 -19.38 -23.26
C ALA A 52 4.70 -18.93 -24.73
N ILE A 53 5.08 -19.84 -25.63
CA ILE A 53 5.28 -19.51 -27.03
C ILE A 53 3.94 -19.14 -27.67
N HIS A 54 3.74 -17.85 -27.99
CA HIS A 54 2.72 -17.47 -28.95
C HIS A 54 3.22 -17.73 -30.36
N VAL A 55 3.06 -18.98 -30.80
CA VAL A 55 3.19 -19.32 -32.22
C VAL A 55 1.91 -18.92 -32.93
N TRP A 56 2.05 -18.19 -34.04
CA TRP A 56 0.94 -17.79 -34.88
C TRP A 56 0.98 -18.57 -36.21
N PRO A 57 0.42 -19.79 -36.28
CA PRO A 57 0.18 -20.46 -37.55
C PRO A 57 -1.04 -19.79 -38.21
N VAL A 58 -0.77 -18.82 -39.10
CA VAL A 58 -1.82 -17.92 -39.62
C VAL A 58 -2.36 -18.39 -40.97
N THR A 59 -3.55 -19.00 -40.97
CA THR A 59 -4.40 -19.03 -42.16
C THR A 59 -5.21 -17.74 -42.22
N ASN A 60 -4.70 -16.75 -42.98
CA ASN A 60 -5.40 -15.50 -43.24
C ASN A 60 -6.40 -15.69 -44.41
N VAL A 61 -7.68 -15.89 -44.10
CA VAL A 61 -8.74 -15.83 -45.12
C VAL A 61 -9.35 -14.43 -45.09
N ASN A 62 -9.45 -13.74 -46.22
CA ASN A 62 -10.02 -12.39 -46.32
C ASN A 62 -11.07 -12.27 -47.43
N ARG A 63 -11.72 -11.11 -47.54
CA ARG A 63 -12.80 -10.83 -48.51
C ARG A 63 -12.46 -11.15 -49.98
N ASP A 64 -11.19 -11.12 -50.35
CA ASP A 64 -10.72 -11.36 -51.71
C ASP A 64 -10.48 -12.87 -51.99
N ASN A 65 -10.58 -13.72 -50.95
CA ASN A 65 -10.52 -15.17 -51.08
C ASN A 65 -11.91 -15.77 -51.39
N SER A 66 -11.90 -16.87 -52.15
CA SER A 66 -13.10 -17.58 -52.58
C SER A 66 -13.71 -18.45 -51.48
N ASP A 67 -14.96 -18.89 -51.68
CA ASP A 67 -15.62 -19.90 -50.83
C ASP A 67 -14.82 -21.21 -50.72
N GLU A 68 -13.93 -21.51 -51.68
CA GLU A 68 -13.06 -22.69 -51.61
C GLU A 68 -11.94 -22.51 -50.57
N ALA A 69 -11.40 -21.30 -50.39
CA ALA A 69 -10.41 -21.02 -49.36
C ALA A 69 -10.99 -21.22 -47.94
N ILE A 70 -12.29 -20.94 -47.75
CA ILE A 70 -13.01 -21.21 -46.50
C ILE A 70 -13.12 -22.72 -46.24
N LYS A 71 -13.34 -23.54 -47.28
CA LYS A 71 -13.37 -25.01 -47.16
C LYS A 71 -11.98 -25.61 -46.89
N VAL A 72 -10.95 -25.09 -47.54
CA VAL A 72 -9.55 -25.47 -47.28
C VAL A 72 -9.22 -25.17 -45.82
N HIS A 73 -9.48 -23.94 -45.36
CA HIS A 73 -9.29 -23.55 -43.96
C HIS A 73 -10.02 -24.49 -42.98
N ALA A 74 -11.29 -24.81 -43.24
CA ALA A 74 -12.06 -25.75 -42.43
C ALA A 74 -11.44 -27.16 -42.42
N ARG A 75 -10.87 -27.62 -43.54
CA ARG A 75 -10.22 -28.92 -43.63
C ARG A 75 -8.88 -28.95 -42.89
N GLU A 76 -8.09 -27.88 -42.96
CA GLU A 76 -6.85 -27.78 -42.18
C GLU A 76 -7.12 -27.78 -40.66
N LEU A 77 -8.24 -27.17 -40.20
CA LEU A 77 -8.67 -27.31 -38.80
C LEU A 77 -8.99 -28.77 -38.43
N ILE A 78 -9.68 -29.51 -39.29
CA ILE A 78 -10.02 -30.91 -39.05
C ILE A 78 -8.78 -31.81 -39.06
N ASN A 79 -7.90 -31.62 -40.05
CA ASN A 79 -6.66 -32.39 -40.19
C ASN A 79 -5.75 -32.15 -38.98
N SER A 80 -5.47 -30.89 -38.66
CA SER A 80 -4.66 -30.56 -37.48
C SER A 80 -5.29 -31.06 -36.17
N HIS A 81 -6.61 -31.03 -35.99
CA HIS A 81 -7.23 -31.68 -34.81
C HIS A 81 -6.93 -33.18 -34.77
N ARG A 82 -7.03 -33.89 -35.90
CA ARG A 82 -6.76 -35.33 -36.00
C ARG A 82 -5.28 -35.68 -35.80
N GLU A 83 -4.38 -34.81 -36.22
CA GLU A 83 -2.92 -35.00 -36.14
C GLU A 83 -2.35 -34.60 -34.77
N ILE A 84 -2.90 -33.55 -34.15
CA ILE A 84 -2.32 -32.89 -32.96
C ILE A 84 -3.19 -33.05 -31.70
N GLY A 85 -4.49 -33.36 -31.83
CA GLY A 85 -5.38 -33.65 -30.70
C GLY A 85 -5.86 -32.43 -29.90
N TRP A 86 -5.98 -31.26 -30.54
CA TRP A 86 -6.40 -30.00 -29.90
C TRP A 86 -7.89 -29.71 -30.13
N ASP A 87 -8.62 -29.35 -29.07
CA ASP A 87 -10.09 -29.38 -29.07
C ASP A 87 -10.79 -28.07 -29.49
N GLY A 88 -10.10 -27.01 -29.95
CA GLY A 88 -10.81 -25.79 -30.39
C GLY A 88 -9.96 -24.61 -30.83
N VAL A 89 -10.54 -23.73 -31.65
CA VAL A 89 -9.87 -22.61 -32.35
C VAL A 89 -10.34 -21.22 -31.87
N ARG A 90 -9.41 -20.25 -31.79
CA ARG A 90 -9.74 -18.84 -31.47
C ARG A 90 -9.45 -17.91 -32.64
N TYR A 91 -10.45 -17.22 -33.14
CA TYR A 91 -10.31 -16.18 -34.18
C TYR A 91 -10.02 -14.80 -33.58
N ASP A 92 -9.30 -13.96 -34.33
CA ASP A 92 -9.06 -12.55 -34.00
C ASP A 92 -9.55 -11.67 -35.15
N SER A 93 -10.80 -11.20 -35.13
CA SER A 93 -11.41 -10.62 -36.34
C SER A 93 -12.52 -9.62 -36.04
N TYR A 94 -12.71 -8.62 -36.91
CA TYR A 94 -13.68 -7.56 -36.70
C TYR A 94 -15.09 -7.97 -37.15
N TYR A 95 -15.98 -8.21 -36.20
CA TYR A 95 -17.18 -9.03 -36.38
C TYR A 95 -18.45 -8.33 -36.89
N SER A 96 -18.41 -7.05 -37.28
CA SER A 96 -19.56 -6.35 -37.89
C SER A 96 -19.80 -6.69 -39.36
N ASP A 97 -18.81 -7.36 -39.98
CA ASP A 97 -18.71 -7.60 -41.41
C ASP A 97 -19.49 -8.86 -41.88
N PRO A 98 -20.33 -8.75 -42.93
CA PRO A 98 -21.10 -9.88 -43.46
C PRO A 98 -20.25 -11.04 -44.02
N TRP A 99 -19.07 -10.74 -44.58
CA TRP A 99 -18.20 -11.78 -45.14
C TRP A 99 -17.52 -12.58 -44.02
N VAL A 100 -17.07 -11.92 -42.95
CA VAL A 100 -16.55 -12.59 -41.74
C VAL A 100 -17.61 -13.53 -41.13
N LYS A 101 -18.87 -13.07 -41.02
CA LYS A 101 -20.00 -13.92 -40.56
C LYS A 101 -20.17 -15.15 -41.45
N LYS A 102 -20.16 -14.97 -42.78
CA LYS A 102 -20.32 -16.05 -43.77
C LYS A 102 -19.19 -17.08 -43.64
N ALA A 103 -17.94 -16.62 -43.62
CA ALA A 103 -16.77 -17.46 -43.53
C ALA A 103 -16.74 -18.27 -42.21
N THR A 104 -17.07 -17.65 -41.08
CA THR A 104 -17.19 -18.34 -39.79
C THR A 104 -18.30 -19.39 -39.80
N ASP A 105 -19.53 -19.06 -40.20
CA ASP A 105 -20.66 -20.00 -40.20
C ASP A 105 -20.45 -21.16 -41.19
N GLN A 106 -19.82 -20.93 -42.34
CA GLN A 106 -19.43 -21.99 -43.29
C GLN A 106 -18.30 -22.87 -42.73
N THR A 107 -17.27 -22.30 -42.10
CA THR A 107 -16.18 -23.06 -41.48
C THR A 107 -16.74 -23.96 -40.38
N ARG A 108 -17.54 -23.39 -39.46
CA ARG A 108 -18.21 -24.15 -38.39
C ARG A 108 -19.05 -25.30 -38.94
N LYS A 109 -19.88 -25.07 -39.96
CA LYS A 109 -20.71 -26.13 -40.56
C LYS A 109 -19.91 -27.31 -41.11
N ILE A 110 -18.69 -27.09 -41.58
CA ILE A 110 -17.81 -28.15 -42.09
C ILE A 110 -17.11 -28.86 -40.92
N VAL A 111 -16.55 -28.10 -39.98
CA VAL A 111 -15.84 -28.64 -38.82
C VAL A 111 -16.79 -29.37 -37.85
N ASP A 112 -17.88 -28.74 -37.42
CA ASP A 112 -18.87 -29.32 -36.49
C ASP A 112 -19.57 -30.58 -37.07
N ALA A 113 -19.53 -30.79 -38.38
CA ALA A 113 -20.06 -31.99 -39.04
C ALA A 113 -19.11 -33.20 -38.99
N GLU A 114 -17.81 -32.98 -38.81
CA GLU A 114 -16.79 -34.04 -38.66
C GLU A 114 -16.29 -34.16 -37.21
N LEU A 115 -16.29 -33.07 -36.43
CA LEU A 115 -15.76 -32.96 -35.07
C LEU A 115 -16.87 -32.48 -34.10
N THR A 116 -17.53 -33.43 -33.45
CA THR A 116 -18.58 -33.11 -32.47
C THR A 116 -17.96 -32.54 -31.18
N GLY A 117 -18.36 -31.34 -30.79
CA GLY A 117 -17.91 -30.70 -29.55
C GLY A 117 -16.67 -29.81 -29.68
N TYR A 118 -16.18 -29.58 -30.91
CA TYR A 118 -15.06 -28.68 -31.18
C TYR A 118 -15.34 -27.25 -30.66
N GLY A 119 -14.37 -26.68 -29.97
CA GLY A 119 -14.45 -25.38 -29.32
C GLY A 119 -14.19 -24.22 -30.26
N TRP A 120 -14.88 -23.11 -30.03
CA TRP A 120 -14.81 -21.89 -30.82
C TRP A 120 -14.64 -20.67 -29.89
N GLY A 121 -13.63 -19.86 -30.19
CA GLY A 121 -13.33 -18.61 -29.52
C GLY A 121 -13.26 -17.44 -30.50
N TYR A 122 -13.63 -16.24 -30.04
CA TYR A 122 -13.69 -15.04 -30.87
C TYR A 122 -13.16 -13.82 -30.10
N ASN A 123 -12.20 -13.08 -30.66
CA ASN A 123 -11.61 -11.89 -30.03
C ASN A 123 -12.11 -10.59 -30.66
N SER A 124 -12.23 -9.55 -29.82
CA SER A 124 -12.72 -8.21 -30.16
C SER A 124 -14.24 -8.10 -30.36
N LEU A 125 -14.94 -7.94 -29.24
CA LEU A 125 -16.21 -7.22 -29.19
C LEU A 125 -15.93 -5.73 -28.94
N VAL A 126 -16.54 -4.85 -29.72
CA VAL A 126 -16.76 -3.44 -29.36
C VAL A 126 -18.28 -3.19 -29.48
N PRO A 127 -19.00 -2.77 -28.42
CA PRO A 127 -20.48 -2.74 -28.39
C PRO A 127 -21.14 -2.00 -29.55
N THR A 128 -20.45 -0.99 -30.09
CA THR A 128 -20.76 -0.24 -31.32
C THR A 128 -21.20 -1.10 -32.50
N ASP A 129 -20.46 -2.18 -32.74
CA ASP A 129 -20.32 -2.78 -34.06
C ASP A 129 -21.06 -4.12 -34.15
N VAL A 130 -21.66 -4.57 -33.04
CA VAL A 130 -22.19 -5.92 -32.89
C VAL A 130 -23.63 -6.00 -33.39
N LYS A 131 -23.83 -6.74 -34.48
CA LYS A 131 -25.16 -7.15 -34.97
C LYS A 131 -25.60 -8.43 -34.25
N ALA A 132 -26.84 -8.48 -33.76
CA ALA A 132 -27.37 -9.62 -33.02
C ALA A 132 -27.18 -10.96 -33.76
N ASP A 133 -27.49 -11.00 -35.05
CA ASP A 133 -27.35 -12.17 -35.93
C ASP A 133 -25.91 -12.72 -36.04
N ASN A 134 -24.90 -11.92 -35.67
CA ASN A 134 -23.50 -12.33 -35.63
C ASN A 134 -23.16 -12.99 -34.28
N LEU A 135 -23.74 -12.51 -33.17
CA LEU A 135 -23.67 -13.19 -31.87
C LEU A 135 -24.35 -14.57 -31.93
N ASP A 136 -25.46 -14.72 -32.66
CA ASP A 136 -26.12 -16.01 -32.93
C ASP A 136 -25.27 -17.03 -33.73
N VAL A 137 -24.16 -16.58 -34.34
CA VAL A 137 -23.16 -17.46 -34.97
C VAL A 137 -22.00 -17.73 -34.02
N MET A 138 -21.52 -16.71 -33.30
CA MET A 138 -20.37 -16.81 -32.41
C MET A 138 -20.72 -17.62 -31.15
N CYS A 139 -21.72 -17.18 -30.41
CA CYS A 139 -22.13 -17.78 -29.13
C CYS A 139 -22.74 -19.18 -29.25
N ARG A 140 -23.17 -19.59 -30.46
CA ARG A 140 -23.93 -20.82 -30.71
C ARG A 140 -23.26 -22.05 -30.09
N GLY A 141 -23.94 -22.62 -29.09
CA GLY A 141 -23.50 -23.84 -28.40
C GLY A 141 -22.46 -23.60 -27.31
N GLY A 142 -22.59 -22.53 -26.51
CA GLY A 142 -21.76 -22.35 -25.30
C GLY A 142 -20.35 -21.81 -25.59
N GLN A 143 -20.17 -21.01 -26.63
CA GLN A 143 -18.84 -20.63 -27.13
C GLN A 143 -18.31 -19.34 -26.49
N LEU A 144 -16.98 -19.17 -26.49
CA LEU A 144 -16.31 -18.08 -25.79
C LEU A 144 -16.20 -16.84 -26.68
N VAL A 145 -16.69 -15.70 -26.18
CA VAL A 145 -16.47 -14.40 -26.81
C VAL A 145 -15.61 -13.54 -25.89
N MET A 146 -14.40 -13.22 -26.36
CA MET A 146 -13.38 -12.46 -25.66
C MET A 146 -13.52 -10.97 -25.97
N GLU A 147 -13.72 -10.18 -24.92
CA GLU A 147 -13.80 -8.74 -24.98
C GLU A 147 -12.39 -8.15 -24.75
N GLU A 148 -11.95 -7.25 -25.64
CA GLU A 148 -10.67 -6.54 -25.55
C GLU A 148 -10.81 -5.02 -25.29
N GLY A 149 -11.95 -4.42 -25.66
CA GLY A 149 -12.24 -2.99 -25.55
C GLY A 149 -12.46 -2.48 -24.12
N LEU A 150 -12.79 -3.37 -23.18
CA LEU A 150 -12.93 -3.14 -21.74
C LEU A 150 -11.71 -2.44 -21.19
N ARG A 151 -10.51 -2.60 -21.76
CA ARG A 151 -9.30 -1.84 -21.40
C ARG A 151 -9.60 -0.34 -21.23
N HIS A 152 -10.49 0.23 -22.03
CA HIS A 152 -10.88 1.65 -21.96
C HIS A 152 -11.98 1.94 -20.90
N ALA A 153 -12.73 0.94 -20.46
CA ALA A 153 -13.76 0.99 -19.42
C ALA A 153 -13.14 0.98 -18.00
N GLY A 154 -12.71 2.17 -17.56
CA GLY A 154 -12.12 2.39 -16.24
C GLY A 154 -11.57 3.80 -16.03
N LYS A 155 -11.51 4.63 -17.08
CA LYS A 155 -11.06 6.03 -16.97
C LYS A 155 -12.07 6.88 -16.19
N GLY A 156 -11.61 7.61 -15.18
CA GLY A 156 -12.39 8.60 -14.41
C GLY A 156 -12.49 8.31 -12.90
N LYS A 157 -13.46 8.94 -12.23
CA LYS A 157 -13.80 8.67 -10.81
C LYS A 157 -14.56 7.33 -10.71
N ALA A 158 -14.37 6.61 -9.59
CA ALA A 158 -14.97 5.28 -9.31
C ALA A 158 -14.68 4.19 -10.38
N PRO A 159 -13.40 3.89 -10.67
CA PRO A 159 -12.99 3.02 -11.79
C PRO A 159 -13.50 1.58 -11.68
N ILE A 160 -13.49 1.00 -10.47
CA ILE A 160 -13.87 -0.41 -10.25
C ILE A 160 -15.39 -0.64 -10.41
N ALA A 161 -16.22 0.23 -9.83
CA ALA A 161 -17.68 0.19 -9.97
C ALA A 161 -18.09 0.25 -11.45
N ARG A 162 -17.54 1.22 -12.20
CA ARG A 162 -17.75 1.36 -13.64
C ARG A 162 -17.26 0.15 -14.44
N TYR A 163 -16.12 -0.44 -14.06
CA TYR A 163 -15.59 -1.65 -14.69
C TYR A 163 -16.53 -2.85 -14.48
N GLN A 164 -17.01 -3.06 -13.25
CA GLN A 164 -17.99 -4.09 -12.92
C GLN A 164 -19.31 -3.91 -13.67
N GLU A 165 -19.86 -2.70 -13.69
CA GLU A 165 -21.09 -2.38 -14.43
C GLU A 165 -20.92 -2.69 -15.92
N THR A 166 -19.76 -2.34 -16.49
CA THR A 166 -19.46 -2.58 -17.90
C THR A 166 -19.33 -4.08 -18.20
N LEU A 167 -18.57 -4.83 -17.40
CA LEU A 167 -18.49 -6.30 -17.46
C LEU A 167 -19.88 -6.95 -17.39
N ALA A 168 -20.72 -6.51 -16.45
CA ALA A 168 -22.07 -7.02 -16.25
C ALA A 168 -22.97 -6.83 -17.49
N LYS A 169 -22.84 -5.68 -18.18
CA LYS A 169 -23.55 -5.40 -19.44
C LYS A 169 -23.05 -6.29 -20.58
N PHE A 170 -21.74 -6.48 -20.73
CA PHE A 170 -21.17 -7.39 -21.73
C PHE A 170 -21.61 -8.83 -21.52
N ARG A 171 -21.57 -9.32 -20.27
CA ARG A 171 -22.06 -10.65 -19.92
C ARG A 171 -23.51 -10.82 -20.36
N ASP A 172 -24.36 -9.83 -20.07
CA ASP A 172 -25.80 -9.93 -20.35
C ASP A 172 -26.07 -10.02 -21.86
N ILE A 173 -25.32 -9.28 -22.69
CA ILE A 173 -25.34 -9.39 -24.16
C ILE A 173 -24.88 -10.78 -24.62
N VAL A 174 -23.79 -11.32 -24.07
CA VAL A 174 -23.25 -12.61 -24.53
C VAL A 174 -24.13 -13.80 -24.08
N TRP A 175 -24.65 -13.77 -22.85
CA TRP A 175 -25.50 -14.83 -22.29
C TRP A 175 -26.91 -14.89 -22.89
N SER A 176 -27.42 -13.80 -23.49
CA SER A 176 -28.69 -13.85 -24.23
C SER A 176 -28.59 -14.64 -25.53
N HIS A 177 -27.38 -14.78 -26.08
CA HIS A 177 -27.08 -15.57 -27.29
C HIS A 177 -26.45 -16.94 -26.98
N ASP A 178 -26.51 -17.39 -25.72
CA ASP A 178 -25.97 -18.68 -25.24
C ASP A 178 -24.44 -18.83 -25.28
N GLY A 179 -23.69 -17.72 -25.21
CA GLY A 179 -22.23 -17.72 -25.16
C GLY A 179 -21.68 -17.57 -23.74
N HIS A 180 -20.36 -17.54 -23.61
CA HIS A 180 -19.65 -17.15 -22.39
C HIS A 180 -18.74 -15.95 -22.66
N LEU A 181 -18.66 -15.03 -21.68
CA LEU A 181 -17.77 -13.88 -21.74
C LEU A 181 -16.36 -14.28 -21.30
N GLY A 182 -15.34 -13.95 -22.08
CA GLY A 182 -13.94 -13.87 -21.65
C GLY A 182 -13.46 -12.43 -21.73
N ILE A 183 -12.35 -12.10 -21.06
CA ILE A 183 -11.70 -10.78 -21.20
C ILE A 183 -10.22 -10.93 -21.53
N CYS A 184 -9.66 -10.00 -22.30
CA CYS A 184 -8.28 -10.13 -22.79
C CYS A 184 -7.19 -9.57 -21.84
N TYR A 185 -7.49 -8.65 -20.89
CA TYR A 185 -6.44 -7.90 -20.16
C TYR A 185 -6.74 -7.54 -18.69
N ASP A 186 -5.68 -7.13 -17.95
CA ASP A 186 -5.70 -6.45 -16.64
C ASP A 186 -6.25 -5.01 -16.74
N VAL A 187 -7.52 -4.90 -17.09
CA VAL A 187 -8.09 -3.71 -17.73
C VAL A 187 -7.87 -2.35 -17.01
N PRO A 188 -8.04 -2.19 -15.68
CA PRO A 188 -7.77 -0.94 -15.00
C PRO A 188 -6.35 -0.88 -14.40
N MET A 189 -5.44 -1.79 -14.77
CA MET A 189 -4.02 -1.74 -14.34
C MET A 189 -3.04 -1.55 -15.50
N GLN A 190 -3.48 -1.76 -16.76
CA GLN A 190 -2.71 -1.34 -17.94
C GLN A 190 -2.96 0.13 -18.33
N ASN A 191 -4.17 0.65 -18.08
CA ASN A 191 -4.54 2.05 -18.41
C ASN A 191 -4.32 3.05 -17.27
N PHE A 192 -3.69 2.58 -16.19
CA PHE A 192 -3.13 3.37 -15.12
C PHE A 192 -1.63 3.01 -15.10
N ASP A 193 -0.74 3.96 -15.41
CA ASP A 193 0.72 3.75 -15.23
C ASP A 193 1.10 3.49 -13.75
N TYR A 194 0.13 3.71 -12.86
CA TYR A 194 0.08 3.22 -11.50
C TYR A 194 -0.32 1.73 -11.49
N GLY A 195 0.57 0.86 -11.01
CA GLY A 195 0.13 -0.44 -10.57
C GLY A 195 -0.93 -0.32 -9.47
N GLY A 196 -2.06 -1.02 -9.57
CA GLY A 196 -3.04 -1.09 -8.48
C GLY A 196 -2.46 -1.61 -7.15
N THR A 197 -3.16 -1.31 -6.06
CA THR A 197 -2.84 -1.85 -4.73
C THR A 197 -3.31 -3.31 -4.59
N PRO A 198 -2.81 -4.05 -3.57
CA PRO A 198 -3.40 -5.31 -3.11
C PRO A 198 -4.93 -5.33 -2.99
N LEU A 199 -5.52 -4.20 -2.60
CA LEU A 199 -6.95 -4.03 -2.43
C LEU A 199 -7.65 -3.88 -3.80
N ASP A 200 -7.03 -3.20 -4.76
CA ASP A 200 -7.51 -3.11 -6.13
C ASP A 200 -7.51 -4.47 -6.83
N GLU A 201 -6.45 -5.27 -6.66
CA GLU A 201 -6.39 -6.65 -7.18
C GLU A 201 -7.52 -7.52 -6.64
N ILE A 202 -7.86 -7.38 -5.34
CA ILE A 202 -9.01 -8.05 -4.73
C ILE A 202 -10.31 -7.66 -5.41
N TYR A 203 -10.57 -6.36 -5.54
CA TYR A 203 -11.83 -5.90 -6.11
C TYR A 203 -11.93 -6.20 -7.62
N LEU A 204 -10.84 -6.06 -8.38
CA LEU A 204 -10.74 -6.45 -9.79
C LEU A 204 -11.14 -7.92 -9.98
N CYS A 205 -10.43 -8.84 -9.33
CA CYS A 205 -10.64 -10.27 -9.49
C CYS A 205 -12.05 -10.68 -9.04
N SER A 206 -12.56 -10.02 -7.98
CA SER A 206 -13.91 -10.27 -7.48
C SER A 206 -15.00 -9.77 -8.43
N SER A 207 -14.88 -8.55 -8.96
CA SER A 207 -15.83 -8.00 -9.92
C SER A 207 -15.82 -8.74 -11.26
N LEU A 208 -14.65 -9.21 -11.72
CA LEU A 208 -14.49 -10.03 -12.93
C LEU A 208 -15.28 -11.34 -12.80
N LEU A 209 -15.02 -12.13 -11.75
CA LEU A 209 -15.71 -13.41 -11.54
C LEU A 209 -17.19 -13.23 -11.17
N ALA A 210 -17.54 -12.18 -10.43
CA ALA A 210 -18.93 -11.88 -10.10
C ALA A 210 -19.75 -11.42 -11.32
N ALA A 211 -19.09 -10.80 -12.30
CA ALA A 211 -19.68 -10.53 -13.60
C ALA A 211 -19.69 -11.75 -14.54
N GLY A 212 -19.30 -12.95 -14.08
CA GLY A 212 -19.35 -14.19 -14.85
C GLY A 212 -18.39 -14.26 -16.04
N ALA A 213 -17.33 -13.44 -16.02
CA ALA A 213 -16.31 -13.44 -17.06
C ALA A 213 -15.23 -14.48 -16.79
N HIS A 214 -14.75 -15.16 -17.83
CA HIS A 214 -13.57 -16.02 -17.77
C HIS A 214 -12.28 -15.16 -17.82
N PRO A 215 -11.35 -15.35 -16.87
CA PRO A 215 -10.07 -14.64 -16.84
C PRO A 215 -9.07 -15.20 -17.87
N TYR A 216 -8.13 -14.36 -18.27
CA TYR A 216 -7.06 -14.64 -19.24
C TYR A 216 -5.75 -13.96 -18.77
N TYR A 217 -4.58 -14.36 -19.27
CA TYR A 217 -3.24 -13.83 -18.90
C TYR A 217 -2.95 -13.63 -17.39
N GLY A 218 -3.24 -14.62 -16.53
CA GLY A 218 -2.68 -14.67 -15.17
C GLY A 218 -3.15 -13.60 -14.17
N VAL A 219 -4.14 -12.77 -14.52
CA VAL A 219 -4.79 -11.78 -13.61
C VAL A 219 -5.07 -12.37 -12.22
N MET A 220 -5.61 -13.61 -12.22
CA MET A 220 -6.02 -14.35 -11.03
C MET A 220 -4.89 -14.99 -10.22
N GLU A 221 -3.66 -15.03 -10.76
CA GLU A 221 -2.50 -15.63 -10.11
C GLU A 221 -1.79 -14.64 -9.18
N ARG A 222 -1.88 -13.34 -9.49
CA ARG A 222 -1.43 -12.26 -8.61
C ARG A 222 -2.39 -12.02 -7.45
N GLY A 223 -3.69 -12.22 -7.69
CA GLY A 223 -4.76 -11.91 -6.73
C GLY A 223 -4.67 -12.61 -5.37
N ILE A 224 -5.12 -11.92 -4.33
CA ILE A 224 -5.01 -12.35 -2.92
C ILE A 224 -6.17 -13.30 -2.51
N GLY A 225 -6.91 -13.84 -3.47
CA GLY A 225 -7.82 -15.00 -3.30
C GLY A 225 -7.27 -16.22 -4.03
N GLN A 226 -7.70 -17.44 -3.68
CA GLN A 226 -7.44 -18.62 -4.54
C GLN A 226 -8.42 -18.66 -5.72
N TYR A 227 -8.51 -17.57 -6.48
CA TYR A 227 -9.57 -17.32 -7.45
C TYR A 227 -9.74 -18.40 -8.52
N PRO A 228 -8.67 -18.97 -9.15
CA PRO A 228 -8.84 -20.05 -10.13
C PRO A 228 -9.45 -21.31 -9.50
N ARG A 229 -8.98 -21.70 -8.31
CA ARG A 229 -9.52 -22.86 -7.57
C ARG A 229 -10.97 -22.63 -7.10
N PHE A 230 -11.29 -21.41 -6.68
CA PHE A 230 -12.67 -21.02 -6.35
C PHE A 230 -13.56 -21.13 -7.59
N ALA A 231 -13.14 -20.54 -8.71
CA ALA A 231 -13.92 -20.53 -9.95
C ALA A 231 -14.13 -21.93 -10.54
N LEU A 232 -13.11 -22.80 -10.50
CA LEU A 232 -13.24 -24.20 -10.92
C LEU A 232 -14.21 -24.99 -10.03
N ARG A 233 -14.11 -24.83 -8.70
CA ARG A 233 -14.97 -25.56 -7.74
C ARG A 233 -16.43 -25.10 -7.74
N TYR A 234 -16.67 -23.83 -8.07
CA TYR A 234 -17.96 -23.17 -7.95
C TYR A 234 -18.46 -22.61 -9.30
N SER A 235 -17.99 -23.19 -10.40
CA SER A 235 -18.23 -22.74 -11.79
C SER A 235 -19.70 -22.50 -12.11
N GLU A 236 -20.58 -23.40 -11.68
CA GLU A 236 -22.05 -23.29 -11.82
C GLU A 236 -22.63 -21.97 -11.31
N TYR A 237 -22.06 -21.38 -10.26
CA TYR A 237 -22.56 -20.12 -9.66
C TYR A 237 -21.96 -18.86 -10.30
N LEU A 238 -20.97 -19.01 -11.19
CA LEU A 238 -20.27 -17.91 -11.86
C LEU A 238 -20.57 -17.88 -13.36
N TYR A 239 -20.56 -19.07 -13.99
CA TYR A 239 -20.45 -19.24 -15.43
C TYR A 239 -21.67 -19.89 -16.08
N ASN A 240 -22.70 -20.31 -15.32
CA ASN A 240 -23.94 -20.83 -15.89
C ASN A 240 -24.65 -19.72 -16.69
N ASN A 241 -24.45 -19.75 -18.01
CA ASN A 241 -24.96 -18.77 -18.96
C ASN A 241 -26.49 -18.81 -19.13
N LYS A 242 -27.20 -19.76 -18.51
CA LYS A 242 -28.67 -19.81 -18.43
C LYS A 242 -29.22 -18.94 -17.30
N MET A 243 -28.38 -18.46 -16.38
CA MET A 243 -28.76 -17.45 -15.39
C MET A 243 -29.25 -16.16 -16.08
N ARG A 244 -30.33 -15.57 -15.57
CA ARG A 244 -30.93 -14.34 -16.10
C ARG A 244 -30.90 -13.23 -15.03
N PRO A 245 -30.75 -11.95 -15.42
CA PRO A 245 -30.77 -10.84 -14.47
C PRO A 245 -32.10 -10.83 -13.72
N LEU A 246 -32.06 -10.68 -12.40
CA LEU A 246 -33.28 -10.50 -11.61
C LEU A 246 -33.92 -9.15 -11.98
N LYS A 247 -35.22 -9.16 -12.29
CA LYS A 247 -35.97 -7.92 -12.55
C LYS A 247 -36.26 -7.22 -11.21
N ASP A 248 -36.05 -5.91 -11.19
CA ASP A 248 -36.25 -5.03 -10.04
C ASP A 248 -35.68 -5.61 -8.72
N PRO A 249 -34.35 -5.88 -8.63
CA PRO A 249 -33.75 -6.65 -7.54
C PRO A 249 -34.09 -6.15 -6.13
N GLU A 250 -34.23 -4.83 -5.97
CA GLU A 250 -34.54 -4.14 -4.70
C GLU A 250 -35.97 -4.41 -4.19
N ALA A 251 -36.90 -4.78 -5.09
CA ALA A 251 -38.24 -5.21 -4.70
C ALA A 251 -38.24 -6.62 -4.08
N VAL A 252 -37.24 -7.45 -4.45
CA VAL A 252 -37.11 -8.86 -4.08
C VAL A 252 -36.16 -9.05 -2.89
N ILE A 253 -34.99 -8.39 -2.90
CA ILE A 253 -33.89 -8.59 -1.96
C ILE A 253 -33.74 -7.36 -1.04
N SER A 254 -33.57 -7.61 0.25
CA SER A 254 -33.26 -6.59 1.26
C SER A 254 -32.18 -7.06 2.23
N PHE A 255 -31.48 -6.11 2.84
CA PHE A 255 -30.31 -6.35 3.70
C PHE A 255 -30.44 -5.68 5.06
N GLY A 256 -29.82 -6.25 6.09
CA GLY A 256 -29.66 -5.58 7.39
C GLY A 256 -28.75 -4.37 7.32
N ALA A 257 -28.95 -3.40 8.22
CA ALA A 257 -28.05 -2.26 8.36
C ALA A 257 -26.78 -2.62 9.18
N PRO A 258 -25.61 -2.07 8.85
CA PRO A 258 -25.31 -1.21 7.70
C PRO A 258 -25.01 -2.03 6.43
N ALA A 259 -25.76 -1.80 5.35
CA ALA A 259 -25.50 -2.40 4.04
C ALA A 259 -24.89 -1.36 3.09
N LYS A 260 -23.74 -1.67 2.49
CA LYS A 260 -23.18 -0.94 1.34
C LYS A 260 -22.53 -1.95 0.40
N PHE A 261 -23.25 -2.40 -0.62
CA PHE A 261 -22.72 -3.30 -1.64
C PHE A 261 -22.57 -2.57 -2.97
N MET A 262 -21.46 -2.83 -3.67
CA MET A 262 -21.11 -2.21 -4.95
C MET A 262 -21.92 -2.83 -6.08
N ASP A 263 -22.86 -2.05 -6.63
CA ASP A 263 -23.63 -2.34 -7.86
C ASP A 263 -24.25 -3.75 -7.91
N TRP A 264 -24.67 -4.25 -6.74
CA TRP A 264 -25.17 -5.61 -6.54
C TRP A 264 -26.41 -5.94 -7.39
N GLN A 265 -27.18 -4.93 -7.77
CA GLN A 265 -28.35 -5.05 -8.65
C GLN A 265 -27.98 -5.67 -10.00
N TRP A 266 -26.79 -5.39 -10.53
CA TRP A 266 -26.27 -5.99 -11.77
C TRP A 266 -25.84 -7.46 -11.63
N LEU A 267 -25.68 -7.93 -10.39
CA LEU A 267 -25.13 -9.23 -10.01
C LEU A 267 -26.14 -10.15 -9.31
N ALA A 268 -27.40 -9.72 -9.16
CA ALA A 268 -28.50 -10.58 -8.73
C ALA A 268 -29.05 -11.39 -9.92
N ARG A 269 -29.14 -12.71 -9.78
CA ARG A 269 -29.39 -13.65 -10.88
C ARG A 269 -30.35 -14.76 -10.48
N THR A 270 -31.23 -15.17 -11.38
CA THR A 270 -32.13 -16.32 -11.18
C THR A 270 -31.99 -17.33 -12.33
N VAL A 271 -32.15 -18.63 -12.04
CA VAL A 271 -32.10 -19.71 -13.04
C VAL A 271 -33.05 -20.85 -12.68
N ASN A 272 -33.64 -21.47 -13.71
CA ASN A 272 -34.43 -22.69 -13.58
C ASN A 272 -33.50 -23.91 -13.74
N LEU A 273 -33.51 -24.81 -12.75
CA LEU A 273 -32.66 -26.02 -12.71
C LEU A 273 -33.38 -27.27 -13.27
N GLY A 274 -34.45 -27.07 -14.04
CA GLY A 274 -35.34 -28.11 -14.55
C GLY A 274 -36.54 -28.38 -13.63
N GLY A 275 -37.71 -28.52 -14.24
CA GLY A 275 -38.99 -28.70 -13.54
C GLY A 275 -39.40 -27.45 -12.76
N ASN A 276 -39.78 -27.65 -11.49
CA ASN A 276 -40.11 -26.57 -10.56
C ASN A 276 -38.91 -26.08 -9.73
N ARG A 277 -37.69 -26.59 -9.97
CA ARG A 277 -36.49 -26.20 -9.21
C ARG A 277 -35.93 -24.89 -9.73
N GLN A 278 -35.69 -23.95 -8.82
CA GLN A 278 -35.19 -22.61 -9.10
C GLN A 278 -34.00 -22.31 -8.18
N ARG A 279 -33.15 -21.38 -8.63
CA ARG A 279 -32.00 -20.88 -7.87
C ARG A 279 -31.90 -19.38 -7.98
N LEU A 280 -31.67 -18.72 -6.86
CA LEU A 280 -31.30 -17.31 -6.74
C LEU A 280 -29.83 -17.22 -6.34
N VAL A 281 -29.03 -16.47 -7.10
CA VAL A 281 -27.61 -16.18 -6.85
C VAL A 281 -27.45 -14.67 -6.65
N ILE A 282 -26.73 -14.27 -5.61
CA ILE A 282 -26.50 -12.85 -5.26
C ILE A 282 -25.02 -12.67 -4.93
N HIS A 283 -24.31 -11.82 -5.67
CA HIS A 283 -22.93 -11.46 -5.33
C HIS A 283 -22.91 -10.21 -4.46
N LEU A 284 -22.43 -10.37 -3.23
CA LEU A 284 -22.29 -9.32 -2.23
C LEU A 284 -20.85 -8.83 -2.22
N LEU A 285 -20.58 -7.81 -3.05
CA LEU A 285 -19.29 -7.11 -3.08
C LEU A 285 -19.36 -5.92 -2.11
N ASN A 286 -18.73 -6.03 -0.95
CA ASN A 286 -18.74 -5.00 0.09
C ASN A 286 -18.07 -3.73 -0.44
N ALA A 287 -18.76 -2.59 -0.40
CA ALA A 287 -18.29 -1.36 -1.02
C ALA A 287 -16.97 -0.89 -0.38
N PRO A 288 -15.97 -0.46 -1.17
CA PRO A 288 -14.69 0.01 -0.64
C PRO A 288 -14.83 1.13 0.40
N ALA A 289 -13.91 1.16 1.38
CA ALA A 289 -13.93 2.17 2.44
C ALA A 289 -13.73 3.62 1.96
N VAL A 290 -13.23 3.79 0.72
CA VAL A 290 -13.12 5.08 0.02
C VAL A 290 -13.50 4.89 -1.46
N PRO A 291 -14.14 5.87 -2.14
CA PRO A 291 -14.68 5.68 -3.49
C PRO A 291 -13.67 5.43 -4.62
N ASN A 292 -12.37 5.62 -4.38
CA ASN A 292 -11.31 5.37 -5.36
C ASN A 292 -10.12 4.63 -4.73
N THR A 293 -10.17 3.30 -4.78
CA THR A 293 -9.15 2.40 -4.25
C THR A 293 -7.79 2.57 -4.96
N LEU A 294 -7.77 2.87 -6.26
CA LEU A 294 -6.53 3.13 -7.02
C LEU A 294 -5.77 4.39 -6.57
N SER A 295 -6.38 5.26 -5.74
CA SER A 295 -5.68 6.36 -5.05
C SER A 295 -5.51 6.14 -3.54
N ASN A 296 -6.00 5.01 -3.03
CA ASN A 296 -5.98 4.67 -1.61
C ASN A 296 -4.69 3.94 -1.26
N LEU A 297 -3.55 4.64 -1.33
CA LEU A 297 -2.29 4.13 -0.81
C LEU A 297 -2.45 3.60 0.62
N ALA A 298 -3.32 4.21 1.43
CA ALA A 298 -3.58 3.82 2.82
C ALA A 298 -4.36 2.50 3.04
N LEU A 299 -4.39 1.58 2.04
CA LEU A 299 -4.90 0.19 2.03
C LEU A 299 -6.17 -0.09 2.86
N LYS A 300 -7.03 0.91 3.04
CA LYS A 300 -8.14 0.84 3.99
C LYS A 300 -9.20 -0.15 3.50
N THR A 301 -9.27 -1.30 4.16
CA THR A 301 -10.29 -2.33 3.95
C THR A 301 -11.69 -1.82 4.37
N PRO A 302 -12.78 -2.34 3.75
CA PRO A 302 -14.13 -2.00 4.15
C PRO A 302 -14.46 -2.57 5.54
N ALA A 303 -15.46 -1.99 6.21
CA ALA A 303 -15.92 -2.51 7.49
C ALA A 303 -16.49 -3.93 7.31
N VAL A 304 -16.03 -4.85 8.17
CA VAL A 304 -16.44 -6.26 8.14
C VAL A 304 -17.87 -6.39 8.64
N LEU A 305 -18.77 -6.93 7.82
CA LEU A 305 -20.16 -7.16 8.18
C LEU A 305 -20.29 -8.54 8.83
N ARG A 306 -20.45 -8.60 10.16
CA ARG A 306 -20.60 -9.86 10.92
C ARG A 306 -22.07 -10.20 11.16
N GLN A 307 -22.43 -11.49 11.10
CA GLN A 307 -23.79 -12.01 11.35
C GLN A 307 -24.86 -11.26 10.53
N PHE A 308 -24.59 -11.07 9.24
CA PHE A 308 -25.29 -10.14 8.38
C PHE A 308 -26.56 -10.76 7.76
N PRO A 309 -27.77 -10.23 8.04
CA PRO A 309 -28.99 -10.80 7.51
C PRO A 309 -29.25 -10.36 6.07
N VAL A 310 -29.55 -11.35 5.21
CA VAL A 310 -30.01 -11.17 3.83
C VAL A 310 -31.40 -11.77 3.72
N THR A 311 -32.36 -11.01 3.20
CA THR A 311 -33.75 -11.45 3.04
C THR A 311 -34.16 -11.37 1.58
N ALA A 312 -34.78 -12.43 1.07
CA ALA A 312 -35.34 -12.51 -0.28
C ALA A 312 -36.82 -12.89 -0.24
N LYS A 313 -37.68 -12.14 -0.91
CA LYS A 313 -39.07 -12.52 -1.18
C LYS A 313 -39.08 -13.62 -2.24
N LEU A 314 -39.84 -14.68 -2.01
CA LEU A 314 -39.97 -15.80 -2.95
C LEU A 314 -41.38 -15.83 -3.56
N PRO A 315 -41.56 -16.50 -4.72
CA PRO A 315 -42.89 -16.73 -5.29
C PRO A 315 -43.84 -17.41 -4.30
N ALA A 316 -45.15 -17.16 -4.45
CA ALA A 316 -46.16 -17.77 -3.58
C ALA A 316 -46.11 -19.32 -3.67
N GLY A 317 -46.11 -19.98 -2.51
CA GLY A 317 -45.96 -21.44 -2.42
C GLY A 317 -44.52 -21.97 -2.60
N ALA A 318 -43.52 -21.10 -2.69
CA ALA A 318 -42.13 -21.53 -2.80
C ALA A 318 -41.63 -22.23 -1.53
N THR A 319 -40.88 -23.34 -1.70
CA THR A 319 -40.23 -24.06 -0.60
C THR A 319 -38.71 -24.03 -0.79
N VAL A 320 -37.98 -23.51 0.19
CA VAL A 320 -36.50 -23.46 0.17
C VAL A 320 -35.94 -24.87 0.35
N SER A 321 -35.09 -25.32 -0.57
CA SER A 321 -34.42 -26.63 -0.52
C SER A 321 -32.95 -26.54 -0.07
N GLY A 322 -32.36 -25.35 -0.05
CA GLY A 322 -31.05 -25.12 0.56
C GLY A 322 -30.57 -23.67 0.43
N ALA A 323 -29.67 -23.25 1.31
CA ALA A 323 -28.98 -21.98 1.21
C ALA A 323 -27.52 -22.11 1.66
N TRP A 324 -26.62 -21.38 1.02
CA TRP A 324 -25.20 -21.33 1.38
C TRP A 324 -24.54 -20.01 0.97
N SER A 325 -23.43 -19.68 1.61
CA SER A 325 -22.52 -18.64 1.15
C SER A 325 -21.21 -19.26 0.64
N LEU A 326 -20.68 -18.72 -0.44
CA LEU A 326 -19.35 -19.01 -1.00
C LEU A 326 -18.47 -17.77 -0.81
N CYS A 327 -17.20 -17.95 -0.48
CA CYS A 327 -16.26 -16.83 -0.34
C CYS A 327 -14.86 -17.21 -0.87
N PRO A 328 -14.22 -16.42 -1.75
CA PRO A 328 -12.89 -16.72 -2.31
C PRO A 328 -11.71 -16.22 -1.46
N ILE A 329 -11.96 -15.36 -0.46
CA ILE A 329 -10.94 -14.53 0.22
C ILE A 329 -11.16 -14.60 1.74
N PRO A 330 -10.13 -14.79 2.57
CA PRO A 330 -8.71 -14.97 2.23
C PRO A 330 -8.41 -16.32 1.55
N ASP A 331 -9.31 -17.31 1.69
CA ASP A 331 -9.22 -18.60 1.01
C ASP A 331 -10.62 -19.11 0.63
N ALA A 332 -10.65 -19.93 -0.43
CA ALA A 332 -11.87 -20.45 -1.04
C ALA A 332 -12.64 -21.40 -0.12
N HIS A 333 -13.77 -20.96 0.43
CA HIS A 333 -14.61 -21.77 1.32
C HIS A 333 -16.11 -21.58 1.02
N HIS A 334 -16.94 -22.45 1.60
CA HIS A 334 -18.39 -22.29 1.64
C HIS A 334 -18.93 -22.61 3.03
N VAL A 335 -20.10 -22.06 3.35
CA VAL A 335 -20.81 -22.28 4.61
C VAL A 335 -22.29 -22.51 4.29
N ALA A 336 -22.86 -23.62 4.74
CA ALA A 336 -24.30 -23.85 4.69
C ALA A 336 -25.02 -22.88 5.64
N LEU A 337 -26.16 -22.32 5.23
CA LEU A 337 -26.88 -21.28 5.97
C LEU A 337 -28.28 -21.75 6.37
N ASP A 338 -28.65 -21.49 7.61
CA ASP A 338 -30.02 -21.72 8.08
C ASP A 338 -30.98 -20.71 7.42
N ALA A 339 -31.94 -21.24 6.67
CA ALA A 339 -32.99 -20.46 6.00
C ALA A 339 -34.24 -20.37 6.87
N LYS A 340 -34.61 -19.15 7.28
CA LYS A 340 -35.82 -18.87 8.07
C LYS A 340 -36.90 -18.29 7.16
N THR A 341 -37.95 -19.07 6.90
CA THR A 341 -39.06 -18.65 6.03
C THR A 341 -40.21 -18.06 6.84
N ALA A 342 -40.63 -16.84 6.52
CA ALA A 342 -41.77 -16.16 7.12
C ALA A 342 -42.44 -15.19 6.13
N GLY A 343 -43.77 -15.14 6.09
CA GLY A 343 -44.51 -14.14 5.30
C GLY A 343 -44.23 -14.13 3.78
N GLY A 344 -43.84 -15.26 3.19
CA GLY A 344 -43.44 -15.34 1.78
C GLY A 344 -42.01 -14.88 1.48
N ALA A 345 -41.20 -14.61 2.50
CA ALA A 345 -39.78 -14.32 2.37
C ALA A 345 -38.93 -15.36 3.11
N VAL A 346 -37.68 -15.50 2.67
CA VAL A 346 -36.63 -16.25 3.37
C VAL A 346 -35.57 -15.27 3.86
N THR A 347 -35.19 -15.39 5.13
CA THR A 347 -34.05 -14.69 5.73
C THR A 347 -32.95 -15.69 6.05
N ILE A 348 -31.73 -15.40 5.62
CA ILE A 348 -30.50 -16.12 5.96
C ILE A 348 -29.54 -15.17 6.68
N THR A 349 -28.62 -15.70 7.47
CA THR A 349 -27.60 -14.91 8.19
C THR A 349 -26.21 -15.30 7.71
N VAL A 350 -25.54 -14.41 6.98
CA VAL A 350 -24.18 -14.63 6.47
C VAL A 350 -23.18 -14.35 7.61
N PRO A 351 -22.31 -15.30 8.03
CA PRO A 351 -21.47 -15.13 9.22
C PRO A 351 -20.49 -13.95 9.15
N GLU A 352 -19.87 -13.74 7.99
CA GLU A 352 -19.01 -12.60 7.68
C GLU A 352 -19.12 -12.25 6.19
N VAL A 353 -19.22 -10.95 5.88
CA VAL A 353 -18.96 -10.39 4.55
C VAL A 353 -17.85 -9.34 4.67
N ARG A 354 -16.67 -9.65 4.12
CA ARG A 354 -15.50 -8.78 4.15
C ARG A 354 -15.30 -8.04 2.83
N PHE A 355 -15.02 -8.76 1.75
CA PHE A 355 -14.85 -8.18 0.41
C PHE A 355 -15.90 -8.72 -0.57
N TRP A 356 -15.98 -10.05 -0.70
CA TRP A 356 -16.90 -10.72 -1.61
C TRP A 356 -17.45 -12.01 -1.01
N ASN A 357 -18.77 -12.10 -0.95
CA ASN A 357 -19.47 -13.37 -0.75
C ASN A 357 -20.45 -13.59 -1.91
N VAL A 358 -20.59 -14.82 -2.38
CA VAL A 358 -21.75 -15.26 -3.16
C VAL A 358 -22.76 -15.83 -2.17
N VAL A 359 -24.02 -15.46 -2.29
CA VAL A 359 -25.15 -16.07 -1.58
C VAL A 359 -25.96 -16.85 -2.61
N VAL A 360 -26.30 -18.10 -2.28
CA VAL A 360 -27.13 -18.95 -3.13
C VAL A 360 -28.31 -19.46 -2.31
N ILE A 361 -29.50 -19.43 -2.91
CA ILE A 361 -30.75 -19.95 -2.36
C ILE A 361 -31.41 -20.81 -3.43
N ASP A 362 -31.48 -22.12 -3.18
CA ASP A 362 -32.22 -23.08 -4.00
C ASP A 362 -33.62 -23.26 -3.41
N TYR A 363 -34.64 -23.25 -4.28
CA TYR A 363 -36.04 -23.38 -3.90
C TYR A 363 -36.85 -24.10 -4.99
N THR A 364 -37.99 -24.65 -4.62
CA THR A 364 -39.00 -25.15 -5.56
C THR A 364 -40.15 -24.16 -5.66
N ALA A 365 -40.59 -23.84 -6.87
CA ALA A 365 -41.73 -22.96 -7.14
C ALA A 365 -42.35 -23.24 -8.52
N ASN A 366 -43.67 -23.09 -8.65
CA ASN A 366 -44.39 -23.28 -9.91
C ASN A 366 -44.18 -22.11 -10.90
N ALA A 367 -43.76 -20.95 -10.41
CA ALA A 367 -43.37 -19.80 -11.20
C ALA A 367 -41.98 -19.30 -10.74
N PRO A 368 -41.08 -18.90 -11.66
CA PRO A 368 -39.78 -18.35 -11.31
C PRO A 368 -39.89 -16.91 -10.78
N LEU A 369 -38.82 -16.42 -10.16
CA LEU A 369 -38.64 -14.98 -9.95
C LEU A 369 -38.58 -14.23 -11.30
N PRO A 370 -39.05 -12.97 -11.38
CA PRO A 370 -39.07 -12.21 -12.62
C PRO A 370 -37.66 -11.83 -13.09
N SER A 371 -37.43 -11.82 -14.41
CA SER A 371 -36.12 -11.54 -15.01
C SER A 371 -36.20 -10.64 -16.25
N THR A 372 -35.07 -10.09 -16.71
CA THR A 372 -34.98 -9.20 -17.88
C THR A 372 -34.27 -9.83 -19.10
N THR A 373 -34.43 -9.20 -20.27
CA THR A 373 -33.81 -9.57 -21.55
C THR A 373 -33.08 -8.34 -22.14
N PRO A 374 -31.84 -8.42 -22.68
CA PRO A 374 -31.01 -7.23 -22.96
C PRO A 374 -30.93 -6.80 -24.44
N ARG A 375 -30.80 -5.47 -24.69
CA ARG A 375 -30.34 -4.86 -25.98
C ARG A 375 -29.89 -3.39 -25.83
N GLU A 376 -28.98 -2.94 -26.72
CA GLU A 376 -28.55 -1.56 -27.09
C GLU A 376 -27.64 -0.68 -26.17
N ILE A 377 -26.32 -0.54 -26.50
CA ILE A 377 -25.39 0.59 -26.15
C ILE A 377 -24.20 0.67 -27.19
N ALA A 378 -23.62 1.86 -27.50
CA ALA A 378 -22.50 2.06 -28.47
C ALA A 378 -21.45 3.20 -28.16
N LEU A 379 -20.28 3.13 -28.84
CA LEU A 379 -19.11 4.09 -29.07
C LEU A 379 -17.82 3.95 -28.18
N PRO A 380 -16.59 4.45 -28.54
CA PRO A 380 -15.70 4.37 -29.74
C PRO A 380 -14.16 4.04 -29.43
N ALA A 381 -13.13 4.38 -30.28
CA ALA A 381 -11.82 3.65 -30.44
C ALA A 381 -10.40 4.35 -30.23
N ASP A 382 -9.32 3.51 -30.06
CA ASP A 382 -7.83 3.54 -30.39
C ASP A 382 -6.84 4.72 -30.08
N PRO A 383 -5.45 4.62 -30.10
CA PRO A 383 -4.47 3.52 -30.45
C PRO A 383 -3.20 3.28 -29.50
N LYS A 384 -2.14 2.57 -29.99
CA LYS A 384 -0.86 1.96 -29.38
C LYS A 384 0.38 2.94 -29.22
N PRO A 385 1.57 2.68 -28.54
CA PRO A 385 2.62 1.61 -28.79
C PRO A 385 3.73 1.23 -27.69
N ALA A 386 4.74 0.39 -28.07
CA ALA A 386 6.18 0.29 -27.58
C ALA A 386 6.68 -0.73 -26.47
N VAL A 387 8.02 -0.93 -26.36
CA VAL A 387 8.76 -2.19 -25.93
C VAL A 387 10.17 -1.89 -25.31
N PRO A 388 10.69 -2.52 -24.20
CA PRO A 388 11.94 -3.36 -24.22
C PRO A 388 12.33 -4.34 -23.04
N LYS A 389 13.06 -5.44 -23.39
CA LYS A 389 14.22 -6.19 -22.76
C LYS A 389 14.28 -6.76 -21.29
N PRO A 390 14.79 -8.02 -21.06
CA PRO A 390 15.00 -8.69 -19.75
C PRO A 390 16.47 -9.08 -19.37
N ALA A 391 16.70 -9.77 -18.22
CA ALA A 391 18.05 -10.19 -17.73
C ALA A 391 18.16 -11.50 -16.87
N VAL A 392 19.20 -12.29 -17.17
CA VAL A 392 20.24 -13.01 -16.36
C VAL A 392 19.92 -13.69 -15.00
N THR A 393 20.63 -14.80 -14.73
CA THR A 393 20.76 -15.51 -13.44
C THR A 393 21.22 -14.58 -12.30
N PRO A 394 20.57 -14.57 -11.12
CA PRO A 394 20.86 -13.58 -10.08
C PRO A 394 22.12 -13.94 -9.30
N GLU A 395 23.07 -13.00 -9.28
CA GLU A 395 24.14 -12.98 -8.27
C GLU A 395 23.58 -12.77 -6.85
N PRO A 396 24.36 -13.06 -5.79
CA PRO A 396 23.95 -12.74 -4.42
C PRO A 396 23.56 -11.27 -4.26
N ASP A 397 22.57 -11.00 -3.42
CA ASP A 397 21.99 -9.66 -3.18
C ASP A 397 23.07 -8.58 -2.97
N ASP A 398 24.09 -8.87 -2.15
CA ASP A 398 25.19 -7.96 -1.82
C ASP A 398 26.16 -7.73 -2.99
N VAL A 399 26.34 -8.71 -3.88
CA VAL A 399 27.15 -8.59 -5.10
C VAL A 399 26.44 -7.69 -6.11
N ILE A 400 25.13 -7.87 -6.27
CA ILE A 400 24.30 -7.00 -7.13
C ILE A 400 24.32 -5.56 -6.59
N ALA A 401 24.11 -5.37 -5.28
CA ALA A 401 24.14 -4.05 -4.64
C ALA A 401 25.51 -3.37 -4.84
N LYS A 402 26.62 -4.09 -4.60
CA LYS A 402 27.98 -3.59 -4.80
C LYS A 402 28.27 -3.19 -6.25
N LYS A 403 27.82 -3.98 -7.23
CA LYS A 403 27.95 -3.63 -8.67
C LYS A 403 27.16 -2.39 -9.07
N GLN A 404 26.07 -2.08 -8.37
CA GLN A 404 25.29 -0.87 -8.57
C GLN A 404 25.78 0.33 -7.73
N GLY A 405 26.95 0.21 -7.07
CA GLY A 405 27.51 1.28 -6.22
C GLY A 405 26.81 1.45 -4.87
N VAL A 406 25.92 0.53 -4.48
CA VAL A 406 25.08 0.62 -3.27
C VAL A 406 25.80 -0.01 -2.08
N THR A 407 26.84 0.66 -1.58
CA THR A 407 27.63 0.26 -0.40
C THR A 407 27.15 0.92 0.89
N PRO A 408 27.08 0.22 2.03
CA PRO A 408 26.70 0.83 3.31
C PRO A 408 27.76 1.82 3.82
N PRO A 409 27.37 2.89 4.54
CA PRO A 409 28.30 3.83 5.15
C PRO A 409 29.16 3.16 6.24
N PRO A 410 30.50 3.35 6.24
CA PRO A 410 31.42 2.54 7.05
C PRO A 410 31.34 2.77 8.57
N ASP A 411 30.83 3.93 9.01
CA ASP A 411 30.85 4.37 10.41
C ASP A 411 29.43 4.60 10.99
N TRP A 412 28.38 3.93 10.50
CA TRP A 412 27.01 4.22 10.97
C TRP A 412 26.77 3.78 12.42
N VAL A 413 26.16 4.67 13.20
CA VAL A 413 25.71 4.45 14.58
C VAL A 413 24.29 5.01 14.70
N PHE A 414 23.36 4.20 15.20
CA PHE A 414 21.98 4.65 15.43
C PHE A 414 21.89 5.55 16.67
N PRO A 415 21.14 6.67 16.62
CA PRO A 415 20.87 7.50 17.79
C PRO A 415 19.98 6.75 18.81
N ALA A 416 19.82 7.33 19.99
CA ALA A 416 18.85 6.81 20.96
C ALA A 416 17.41 7.01 20.43
N PRO A 417 16.51 6.02 20.54
CA PRO A 417 15.17 6.08 19.96
C PRO A 417 14.22 7.02 20.74
N LYS A 418 14.38 8.33 20.54
CA LYS A 418 13.55 9.39 21.14
C LYS A 418 13.28 10.54 20.15
N PRO A 419 12.07 10.62 19.56
CA PRO A 419 11.06 9.57 19.48
C PRO A 419 11.55 8.35 18.69
N LEU A 420 10.91 7.20 18.90
CA LEU A 420 11.24 5.97 18.15
C LEU A 420 10.83 6.14 16.67
N SER A 421 11.82 6.30 15.78
CA SER A 421 11.61 6.32 14.33
C SER A 421 11.38 4.90 13.76
N ILE A 422 10.28 4.71 13.02
CA ILE A 422 9.82 3.46 12.43
C ILE A 422 9.56 3.64 10.93
N LEU A 423 10.07 2.73 10.10
CA LEU A 423 9.66 2.57 8.69
C LEU A 423 8.60 1.46 8.59
N ALA A 424 7.35 1.82 8.34
CA ALA A 424 6.26 0.87 8.15
C ALA A 424 6.14 0.49 6.67
N ALA A 425 6.36 -0.79 6.37
CA ALA A 425 6.12 -1.39 5.06
C ALA A 425 4.77 -2.12 5.06
N HIS A 426 3.82 -1.55 4.33
CA HIS A 426 2.41 -1.92 4.34
C HIS A 426 2.08 -2.90 3.19
N GLY A 427 1.85 -4.16 3.55
CA GLY A 427 1.10 -5.12 2.73
C GLY A 427 -0.40 -5.05 3.02
N LEU A 428 -1.20 -5.93 2.39
CA LEU A 428 -2.67 -5.86 2.40
C LEU A 428 -3.25 -5.70 3.81
N TRP A 429 -2.82 -6.56 4.74
CA TRP A 429 -3.41 -6.68 6.07
C TRP A 429 -2.78 -5.79 7.14
N TYR A 430 -1.95 -4.81 6.76
CA TYR A 430 -1.24 -3.95 7.72
C TYR A 430 -2.19 -3.29 8.73
N HIS A 431 -3.38 -2.86 8.31
CA HIS A 431 -4.29 -2.12 9.18
C HIS A 431 -5.01 -3.00 10.19
N GLU A 432 -5.29 -4.26 9.84
CA GLU A 432 -5.85 -5.26 10.73
C GLU A 432 -4.87 -5.65 11.84
N TYR A 433 -3.55 -5.55 11.61
CA TYR A 433 -2.55 -5.63 12.69
C TYR A 433 -2.69 -4.50 13.72
N GLY A 434 -3.32 -3.37 13.38
CA GLY A 434 -3.62 -2.27 14.30
C GLY A 434 -2.39 -1.76 15.05
N LEU A 435 -1.25 -1.66 14.35
CA LEU A 435 0.04 -1.25 14.90
C LEU A 435 0.07 0.20 15.34
N ASP A 436 -0.85 1.04 14.85
CA ASP A 436 -1.09 2.39 15.38
C ASP A 436 -1.35 2.38 16.89
N ARG A 437 -2.03 1.35 17.40
CA ARG A 437 -2.23 1.11 18.85
C ARG A 437 -0.97 0.61 19.57
N ALA A 438 -0.01 0.02 18.88
CA ALA A 438 1.25 -0.43 19.46
C ALA A 438 2.29 0.71 19.51
N PHE A 439 2.42 1.43 18.40
CA PHE A 439 3.20 2.66 18.23
C PHE A 439 2.82 3.75 19.25
N ALA A 440 1.52 3.86 19.49
CA ALA A 440 0.91 4.57 20.60
C ALA A 440 1.60 4.28 21.96
N LEU A 441 1.55 3.04 22.42
CA LEU A 441 2.05 2.60 23.73
C LEU A 441 3.56 2.81 23.93
N LEU A 442 4.32 3.05 22.85
CA LEU A 442 5.76 3.26 22.86
C LEU A 442 6.19 4.71 23.19
N GLY A 443 5.26 5.60 23.54
CA GLY A 443 5.61 6.95 24.00
C GLY A 443 5.85 7.97 22.89
N GLY A 444 5.30 7.73 21.69
CA GLY A 444 5.45 8.60 20.53
C GLY A 444 6.50 8.08 19.54
N THR A 445 6.02 7.48 18.45
CA THR A 445 6.87 7.02 17.34
C THR A 445 6.76 7.97 16.15
N ARG A 446 7.88 8.31 15.51
CA ARG A 446 7.87 8.82 14.13
C ARG A 446 7.60 7.63 13.21
N VAL A 447 6.58 7.69 12.35
CA VAL A 447 6.30 6.64 11.37
C VAL A 447 6.40 7.23 9.96
N THR A 448 7.24 6.62 9.14
CA THR A 448 7.27 6.79 7.68
C THR A 448 6.62 5.57 7.03
N ASP A 449 5.90 5.78 5.92
CA ASP A 449 5.04 4.77 5.31
C ASP A 449 5.54 4.42 3.90
N THR A 450 5.88 3.15 3.65
CA THR A 450 6.22 2.58 2.34
C THR A 450 5.25 1.46 1.99
N TRP A 451 4.83 1.33 0.73
CA TRP A 451 3.67 0.52 0.36
C TRP A 451 4.05 -0.56 -0.65
N TYR A 452 3.52 -1.77 -0.48
CA TYR A 452 3.55 -2.78 -1.53
C TYR A 452 2.65 -2.33 -2.69
N GLN A 453 3.18 -2.38 -3.91
CA GLN A 453 2.45 -2.09 -5.14
C GLN A 453 3.10 -2.87 -6.29
N HIS A 454 2.36 -3.80 -6.90
CA HIS A 454 2.80 -4.55 -8.11
C HIS A 454 4.13 -5.29 -7.94
N GLY A 455 4.28 -6.07 -6.87
CA GLY A 455 5.50 -6.81 -6.61
C GLY A 455 6.74 -5.92 -6.39
N THR A 456 6.55 -4.64 -6.03
CA THR A 456 7.63 -3.79 -5.57
C THR A 456 7.21 -2.86 -4.43
N MET A 457 8.19 -2.28 -3.73
CA MET A 457 7.96 -1.24 -2.73
C MET A 457 7.98 0.16 -3.36
N ARG A 458 6.95 0.96 -3.03
CA ARG A 458 6.80 2.38 -3.35
C ARG A 458 7.10 3.24 -2.13
N PHE A 459 7.72 4.40 -2.35
CA PHE A 459 8.23 5.29 -1.29
C PHE A 459 9.23 4.62 -0.33
N TYR A 460 9.88 3.55 -0.79
CA TYR A 460 11.02 2.96 -0.09
C TYR A 460 12.18 3.97 -0.09
N PRO A 461 12.95 4.12 1.01
CA PRO A 461 14.04 5.09 1.11
C PRO A 461 15.04 5.01 -0.06
N GLU A 462 15.33 6.16 -0.69
CA GLU A 462 16.20 6.23 -1.87
C GLU A 462 17.70 6.10 -1.55
N SER A 463 18.10 6.21 -0.27
CA SER A 463 19.51 6.08 0.17
C SER A 463 19.65 5.30 1.48
N TYR A 464 20.87 4.88 1.81
CA TYR A 464 21.20 4.25 3.09
C TYR A 464 20.89 5.17 4.27
N GLU A 465 21.26 6.45 4.18
CA GLU A 465 21.03 7.45 5.22
C GLU A 465 19.53 7.60 5.50
N ALA A 466 18.70 7.60 4.46
CA ALA A 466 17.25 7.69 4.60
C ALA A 466 16.64 6.40 5.21
N LEU A 467 17.19 5.22 4.91
CA LEU A 467 16.78 3.97 5.56
C LEU A 467 17.20 3.94 7.03
N MET A 468 18.47 4.26 7.30
CA MET A 468 19.10 4.20 8.61
C MET A 468 18.69 5.34 9.58
N ASP A 469 17.91 6.32 9.12
CA ASP A 469 17.20 7.32 9.95
C ASP A 469 15.95 6.74 10.66
N HIS A 470 15.78 5.41 10.60
CA HIS A 470 14.79 4.63 11.34
C HIS A 470 15.50 3.68 12.31
N HIS A 471 14.88 3.33 13.43
CA HIS A 471 15.43 2.35 14.38
C HIS A 471 14.82 0.97 14.14
N VAL A 472 13.54 0.95 13.75
CA VAL A 472 12.79 -0.28 13.46
C VAL A 472 12.15 -0.19 12.08
N MET A 473 12.24 -1.24 11.28
CA MET A 473 11.40 -1.44 10.11
C MET A 473 10.33 -2.49 10.43
N VAL A 474 9.07 -2.24 10.06
CA VAL A 474 7.99 -3.24 10.16
C VAL A 474 7.60 -3.68 8.77
N ILE A 475 7.67 -4.97 8.47
CA ILE A 475 7.30 -5.56 7.18
C ILE A 475 6.07 -6.45 7.42
N ALA A 476 4.87 -5.93 7.10
CA ALA A 476 3.62 -6.60 7.42
C ALA A 476 2.94 -7.16 6.16
N ASP A 477 2.83 -8.49 6.06
CA ASP A 477 2.27 -9.19 4.90
C ASP A 477 2.93 -8.79 3.56
N ILE A 478 4.26 -8.94 3.46
CA ILE A 478 5.05 -8.70 2.24
C ILE A 478 6.11 -9.81 2.10
N ASP A 479 6.46 -10.20 0.86
CA ASP A 479 7.50 -11.19 0.58
C ASP A 479 8.89 -10.58 0.30
N ALA A 480 9.93 -11.42 0.28
CA ALA A 480 11.28 -11.00 -0.08
C ALA A 480 11.42 -10.57 -1.55
N ALA A 481 10.63 -11.14 -2.47
CA ALA A 481 10.74 -10.82 -3.89
C ALA A 481 10.38 -9.34 -4.17
N THR A 482 9.38 -8.81 -3.45
CA THR A 482 8.93 -7.41 -3.52
C THR A 482 10.07 -6.40 -3.34
N PHE A 483 11.04 -6.69 -2.47
CA PHE A 483 12.16 -5.78 -2.23
C PHE A 483 13.18 -5.80 -3.37
N GLY A 484 13.32 -6.92 -4.08
CA GLY A 484 14.42 -7.14 -5.02
C GLY A 484 15.80 -7.23 -4.32
N PRO A 485 16.85 -7.65 -5.03
CA PRO A 485 18.14 -7.98 -4.42
C PRO A 485 18.78 -6.79 -3.67
N VAL A 486 18.81 -5.62 -4.29
CA VAL A 486 19.48 -4.44 -3.73
C VAL A 486 18.83 -3.98 -2.43
N ARG A 487 17.49 -3.91 -2.34
CA ARG A 487 16.83 -3.46 -1.11
C ARG A 487 16.92 -4.50 0.00
N ARG A 488 16.92 -5.80 -0.31
CA ARG A 488 17.17 -6.85 0.71
C ARG A 488 18.58 -6.73 1.30
N SER A 489 19.59 -6.49 0.46
CA SER A 489 20.96 -6.16 0.91
C SER A 489 20.98 -4.89 1.78
N GLN A 490 20.28 -3.82 1.38
CA GLN A 490 20.17 -2.60 2.20
C GLN A 490 19.54 -2.87 3.58
N ILE A 491 18.49 -3.69 3.66
CA ILE A 491 17.82 -4.07 4.92
C ILE A 491 18.74 -4.94 5.78
N LYS A 492 19.49 -5.87 5.18
CA LYS A 492 20.53 -6.66 5.86
C LYS A 492 21.59 -5.76 6.50
N HIS A 493 22.20 -4.85 5.73
CA HIS A 493 23.17 -3.88 6.25
C HIS A 493 22.58 -2.94 7.33
N PHE A 494 21.32 -2.55 7.19
CA PHE A 494 20.60 -1.76 8.21
C PHE A 494 20.53 -2.49 9.55
N VAL A 495 20.22 -3.80 9.54
CA VAL A 495 20.20 -4.61 10.77
C VAL A 495 21.60 -4.91 11.28
N GLU A 496 22.56 -5.20 10.40
CA GLU A 496 23.97 -5.39 10.79
C GLU A 496 24.56 -4.18 11.53
N ALA A 497 24.20 -2.97 11.08
CA ALA A 497 24.61 -1.72 11.69
C ALA A 497 23.95 -1.44 13.06
N GLY A 498 22.82 -2.09 13.38
CA GLY A 498 22.11 -1.94 14.67
C GLY A 498 20.62 -1.61 14.58
N GLY A 499 20.07 -1.46 13.37
CA GLY A 499 18.63 -1.35 13.16
C GLY A 499 17.92 -2.67 13.43
N SER A 500 16.60 -2.65 13.53
CA SER A 500 15.81 -3.84 13.86
C SER A 500 14.63 -4.04 12.92
N VAL A 501 14.19 -5.28 12.71
CA VAL A 501 13.07 -5.60 11.80
C VAL A 501 12.01 -6.46 12.48
N LEU A 502 10.75 -6.05 12.37
CA LEU A 502 9.57 -6.86 12.69
C LEU A 502 8.94 -7.36 11.39
N PHE A 503 8.95 -8.67 11.18
CA PHE A 503 8.14 -9.30 10.14
C PHE A 503 6.80 -9.75 10.73
N LEU A 504 5.69 -9.48 10.03
CA LEU A 504 4.36 -9.97 10.37
C LEU A 504 3.82 -10.82 9.22
N GLY A 505 3.20 -11.96 9.58
CA GLY A 505 2.68 -12.95 8.64
C GLY A 505 1.51 -12.46 7.78
N GLY A 506 0.97 -13.34 6.96
CA GLY A 506 -0.11 -12.97 6.05
C GLY A 506 -0.25 -13.92 4.87
N ARG A 507 -0.81 -13.44 3.76
CA ARG A 507 -1.02 -14.27 2.57
C ARG A 507 0.15 -14.17 1.57
N ILE A 508 0.92 -13.09 1.60
CA ILE A 508 2.15 -12.97 0.80
C ILE A 508 3.43 -13.08 1.66
N ALA A 509 3.36 -13.01 2.99
CA ALA A 509 4.52 -13.26 3.85
C ALA A 509 5.14 -14.68 3.73
N TYR A 510 6.44 -14.79 4.06
CA TYR A 510 7.21 -16.02 4.28
C TYR A 510 7.13 -17.14 3.20
N ARG A 511 6.97 -16.77 1.93
CA ARG A 511 6.96 -17.72 0.81
C ARG A 511 8.32 -18.38 0.56
N ALA A 512 8.34 -19.52 -0.13
CA ALA A 512 9.56 -20.28 -0.43
C ALA A 512 10.58 -19.55 -1.33
N ASN A 513 10.23 -18.40 -1.93
CA ASN A 513 11.11 -17.56 -2.74
C ASN A 513 12.16 -16.73 -1.95
N GLN A 514 12.29 -16.99 -0.64
CA GLN A 514 13.27 -16.36 0.24
C GLN A 514 14.66 -17.02 0.16
N LYS A 515 14.75 -18.26 -0.34
CA LYS A 515 16.00 -19.04 -0.37
C LYS A 515 17.09 -18.37 -1.21
N GLY A 516 18.31 -18.28 -0.67
CA GLY A 516 19.45 -17.61 -1.30
C GLY A 516 19.39 -16.07 -1.23
N THR A 517 18.49 -15.48 -0.44
CA THR A 517 18.36 -14.03 -0.29
C THR A 517 18.88 -13.55 1.06
N ALA A 518 19.21 -12.25 1.14
CA ALA A 518 19.64 -11.61 2.39
C ALA A 518 18.58 -11.67 3.52
N PHE A 519 17.30 -11.95 3.20
CA PHE A 519 16.27 -12.20 4.21
C PHE A 519 16.38 -13.61 4.82
N GLU A 520 16.76 -14.63 4.05
CA GLU A 520 16.98 -15.99 4.59
C GLU A 520 18.09 -16.01 5.64
N GLU A 521 19.16 -15.23 5.43
CA GLU A 521 20.23 -15.08 6.43
C GLU A 521 19.69 -14.52 7.75
N MET A 522 18.98 -13.38 7.66
CA MET A 522 18.57 -12.53 8.78
C MET A 522 17.38 -13.08 9.59
N LEU A 523 16.45 -13.79 8.96
CA LEU A 523 15.25 -14.30 9.65
C LEU A 523 15.62 -15.33 10.75
N PRO A 524 15.11 -15.25 11.98
CA PRO A 524 15.33 -16.23 13.06
C PRO A 524 14.58 -17.58 12.85
N ILE A 525 14.11 -17.85 11.64
CA ILE A 525 13.32 -19.03 11.25
C ILE A 525 13.89 -19.64 9.95
N THR A 526 13.62 -20.92 9.75
CA THR A 526 13.85 -21.62 8.47
C THR A 526 12.49 -21.85 7.79
N ILE A 527 12.36 -21.33 6.57
CA ILE A 527 11.17 -21.49 5.73
C ILE A 527 11.33 -22.76 4.88
N GLY A 528 10.35 -23.66 4.94
CA GLY A 528 10.34 -24.89 4.14
C GLY A 528 10.01 -24.66 2.66
N ALA A 529 10.16 -25.70 1.85
CA ALA A 529 9.71 -25.67 0.45
C ALA A 529 8.17 -25.72 0.36
N GLY A 530 7.58 -24.95 -0.55
CA GLY A 530 6.13 -24.91 -0.80
C GLY A 530 5.35 -23.91 0.05
N ASP A 531 4.02 -24.12 0.16
CA ASP A 531 3.13 -23.27 0.96
C ASP A 531 3.15 -23.69 2.45
N ASN A 532 3.78 -22.84 3.25
CA ASN A 532 3.87 -23.01 4.70
C ASN A 532 2.64 -22.47 5.46
N ARG A 533 1.70 -21.79 4.79
CA ARG A 533 0.52 -21.22 5.43
C ARG A 533 -0.50 -22.30 5.73
N LYS A 534 -0.93 -22.39 6.99
CA LYS A 534 -1.93 -23.34 7.51
C LYS A 534 -3.12 -22.59 8.10
N SER A 535 -4.26 -23.25 8.14
CA SER A 535 -5.48 -22.76 8.81
C SER A 535 -5.89 -23.67 9.98
N ALA A 536 -6.60 -23.11 10.95
CA ALA A 536 -7.17 -23.80 12.09
C ALA A 536 -8.62 -23.32 12.30
N ALA A 537 -9.60 -24.16 11.95
CA ALA A 537 -11.01 -23.79 11.91
C ALA A 537 -11.62 -23.37 13.26
N ASP A 538 -11.08 -23.88 14.37
CA ASP A 538 -11.46 -23.49 15.74
C ASP A 538 -10.57 -22.39 16.34
N GLY A 539 -9.53 -21.96 15.61
CA GLY A 539 -8.49 -21.05 16.10
C GLY A 539 -7.59 -21.69 17.17
N LEU A 540 -6.28 -21.54 17.03
CA LEU A 540 -5.32 -21.96 18.04
C LEU A 540 -5.22 -20.89 19.13
N VAL A 541 -5.36 -21.26 20.40
CA VAL A 541 -5.19 -20.32 21.54
C VAL A 541 -3.74 -19.89 21.62
N LEU A 542 -3.51 -18.58 21.53
CA LEU A 542 -2.23 -17.90 21.65
C LEU A 542 -1.86 -17.74 23.12
N ALA A 543 -0.63 -18.11 23.47
CA ALA A 543 -0.08 -18.06 24.82
C ALA A 543 1.40 -17.66 24.80
N PRO A 544 1.92 -17.08 25.89
CA PRO A 544 3.36 -16.85 26.04
C PRO A 544 4.11 -18.18 26.14
N ALA A 545 5.34 -18.21 25.61
CA ALA A 545 6.27 -19.29 25.89
C ALA A 545 6.88 -19.14 27.31
N ASN A 546 7.57 -20.18 27.80
CA ASN A 546 8.19 -20.16 29.13
C ASN A 546 9.19 -19.01 29.31
N ASP A 547 10.02 -18.75 28.29
CA ASP A 547 11.06 -17.72 28.28
C ASP A 547 10.62 -16.42 27.57
N ALA A 548 9.32 -16.14 27.59
CA ALA A 548 8.75 -14.98 26.92
C ALA A 548 9.23 -13.63 27.47
N LEU A 549 9.18 -12.58 26.64
CA LEU A 549 9.42 -11.19 27.04
C LEU A 549 8.61 -10.83 28.30
N LYS A 550 9.28 -10.35 29.36
CA LYS A 550 8.68 -10.09 30.67
C LYS A 550 7.43 -9.20 30.62
N GLY A 551 7.35 -8.28 29.66
CA GLY A 551 6.19 -7.44 29.43
C GLY A 551 4.90 -8.21 29.14
N PHE A 552 4.99 -9.37 28.49
CA PHE A 552 3.83 -10.21 28.14
C PHE A 552 3.12 -10.76 29.39
N GLY A 553 3.80 -10.88 30.53
CA GLY A 553 3.20 -11.32 31.79
C GLY A 553 2.15 -10.34 32.36
N LYS A 554 2.08 -9.10 31.86
CA LYS A 554 1.08 -8.10 32.25
C LYS A 554 -0.23 -8.19 31.45
N LEU A 555 -0.26 -8.97 30.37
CA LEU A 555 -1.38 -9.00 29.42
C LEU A 555 -2.50 -9.93 29.88
N ASN A 556 -3.75 -9.61 29.54
CA ASN A 556 -4.91 -10.41 29.94
C ASN A 556 -5.11 -11.66 29.07
N TRP A 557 -4.29 -12.69 29.32
CA TRP A 557 -4.35 -13.99 28.64
C TRP A 557 -5.64 -14.78 28.91
N ALA A 558 -6.40 -14.46 29.95
CA ALA A 558 -7.64 -15.17 30.29
C ALA A 558 -8.75 -15.03 29.23
N GLN A 559 -8.65 -14.06 28.32
CA GLN A 559 -9.53 -13.95 27.15
C GLN A 559 -9.27 -15.01 26.07
N ASN A 560 -8.23 -15.85 26.21
CA ASN A 560 -7.86 -16.91 25.26
C ASN A 560 -7.82 -16.44 23.79
N PRO A 561 -7.01 -15.41 23.46
CA PRO A 561 -6.90 -14.89 22.09
C PRO A 561 -6.53 -16.00 21.09
N ARG A 562 -7.13 -16.00 19.89
CA ARG A 562 -6.96 -17.07 18.90
C ARG A 562 -6.34 -16.63 17.58
N VAL A 563 -5.49 -17.51 17.03
CA VAL A 563 -4.89 -17.41 15.69
C VAL A 563 -5.53 -18.46 14.78
N TYR A 564 -6.15 -18.05 13.67
CA TYR A 564 -6.86 -18.94 12.74
C TYR A 564 -6.05 -19.31 11.50
N TYR A 565 -5.05 -18.50 11.17
CA TYR A 565 -4.11 -18.73 10.08
C TYR A 565 -2.69 -18.42 10.57
N TYR A 566 -1.73 -19.28 10.22
CA TYR A 566 -0.34 -19.16 10.65
C TYR A 566 0.61 -19.78 9.63
N HIS A 567 1.90 -19.47 9.74
CA HIS A 567 2.96 -20.08 8.94
C HIS A 567 3.68 -21.15 9.76
N GLU A 568 3.68 -22.38 9.24
CA GLU A 568 4.36 -23.52 9.85
C GLU A 568 5.83 -23.53 9.41
N VAL A 569 6.71 -23.08 10.31
CA VAL A 569 8.14 -22.93 10.09
C VAL A 569 8.93 -23.43 11.31
N THR A 570 10.23 -23.66 11.14
CA THR A 570 11.12 -24.12 12.21
C THR A 570 11.96 -22.96 12.73
N PRO A 571 11.97 -22.64 14.05
CA PRO A 571 12.90 -21.67 14.62
C PRO A 571 14.36 -22.09 14.40
N LYS A 572 15.26 -21.14 14.10
CA LYS A 572 16.70 -21.42 13.98
C LYS A 572 17.34 -21.66 15.34
N ALA A 573 18.47 -22.38 15.37
CA ALA A 573 19.33 -22.44 16.56
C ALA A 573 19.75 -21.02 16.98
N GLY A 574 19.72 -20.72 18.28
CA GLY A 574 19.99 -19.39 18.82
C GLY A 574 18.83 -18.38 18.74
N SER A 575 17.67 -18.77 18.18
CA SER A 575 16.44 -17.98 18.29
C SER A 575 15.66 -18.30 19.57
N THR A 576 14.79 -17.39 19.99
CA THR A 576 13.88 -17.56 21.13
C THR A 576 12.43 -17.54 20.66
N VAL A 577 11.66 -18.57 21.00
CA VAL A 577 10.20 -18.57 20.80
C VAL A 577 9.57 -17.77 21.95
N GLN A 578 8.90 -16.68 21.61
CA GLN A 578 8.27 -15.76 22.57
C GLN A 578 6.80 -16.09 22.81
N LEU A 579 6.09 -16.56 21.78
CA LEU A 579 4.69 -16.96 21.82
C LEU A 579 4.49 -18.29 21.13
N THR A 580 3.50 -19.05 21.58
CA THR A 580 3.00 -20.24 20.87
C THR A 580 1.50 -20.16 20.67
N ALA A 581 0.95 -20.90 19.71
CA ALA A 581 -0.47 -21.22 19.68
C ALA A 581 -0.67 -22.69 19.30
N GLY A 582 -1.44 -23.42 20.10
CA GLY A 582 -1.60 -24.87 19.93
C GLY A 582 -0.27 -25.64 19.92
N GLY A 583 0.72 -25.18 20.69
CA GLY A 583 2.08 -25.75 20.75
C GLY A 583 3.01 -25.37 19.58
N LYS A 584 2.53 -24.63 18.58
CA LYS A 584 3.33 -24.17 17.42
C LYS A 584 3.90 -22.76 17.67
N PRO A 585 5.12 -22.43 17.21
CA PRO A 585 5.70 -21.10 17.41
C PRO A 585 4.89 -20.01 16.68
N MET A 586 4.65 -18.88 17.35
CA MET A 586 3.85 -17.76 16.82
C MET A 586 4.59 -16.43 16.80
N LEU A 587 5.52 -16.20 17.72
CA LEU A 587 6.46 -15.09 17.68
C LEU A 587 7.84 -15.63 17.98
N VAL A 588 8.79 -15.39 17.08
CA VAL A 588 10.19 -15.84 17.20
C VAL A 588 11.10 -14.63 17.09
N THR A 589 12.07 -14.51 18.00
CA THR A 589 13.04 -13.41 18.06
C THR A 589 14.47 -13.92 17.93
N GLY A 590 15.35 -13.12 17.32
CA GLY A 590 16.79 -13.36 17.28
C GLY A 590 17.59 -12.07 17.09
N ALA A 591 18.91 -12.19 17.08
CA ALA A 591 19.83 -11.09 16.76
C ALA A 591 20.49 -11.34 15.41
N PHE A 592 20.85 -10.27 14.71
CA PHE A 592 21.60 -10.33 13.45
C PHE A 592 22.54 -9.12 13.37
N GLY A 593 23.85 -9.36 13.25
CA GLY A 593 24.87 -8.33 13.47
C GLY A 593 24.68 -7.61 14.82
N LYS A 594 24.55 -6.27 14.79
CA LYS A 594 24.27 -5.44 15.99
C LYS A 594 22.77 -5.26 16.29
N GLY A 595 21.90 -5.67 15.35
CA GLY A 595 20.46 -5.44 15.36
C GLY A 595 19.63 -6.61 15.89
N ARG A 596 18.31 -6.43 15.90
CA ARG A 596 17.34 -7.43 16.38
C ARG A 596 16.26 -7.73 15.34
N VAL A 597 15.80 -8.97 15.31
CA VAL A 597 14.79 -9.44 14.35
C VAL A 597 13.68 -10.16 15.10
N ALA A 598 12.44 -9.82 14.81
CA ALA A 598 11.25 -10.50 15.33
C ALA A 598 10.34 -10.92 14.18
N VAL A 599 9.70 -12.08 14.32
CA VAL A 599 8.89 -12.72 13.29
C VAL A 599 7.59 -13.20 13.92
N PHE A 600 6.48 -12.53 13.63
CA PHE A 600 5.14 -13.02 13.98
C PHE A 600 4.61 -13.92 12.85
N LEU A 601 4.37 -15.18 13.18
CA LEU A 601 3.97 -16.25 12.27
C LEU A 601 2.46 -16.44 12.16
N GLY A 602 1.68 -15.84 13.08
CA GLY A 602 0.23 -15.74 12.89
C GLY A 602 -0.12 -14.72 11.81
N SER A 603 -1.37 -14.76 11.34
CA SER A 603 -1.94 -13.68 10.53
C SER A 603 -3.29 -13.21 11.06
N VAL A 604 -3.66 -11.99 10.67
CA VAL A 604 -4.91 -11.32 11.05
C VAL A 604 -6.09 -11.71 10.16
N GLN A 605 -6.12 -12.98 9.76
CA GLN A 605 -7.10 -13.59 8.86
C GLN A 605 -7.88 -14.67 9.61
N GLY A 606 -9.14 -14.88 9.20
CA GLY A 606 -10.00 -15.97 9.67
C GLY A 606 -11.26 -15.49 10.39
N LEU A 607 -12.16 -16.45 10.62
CA LEU A 607 -13.52 -16.22 11.14
C LEU A 607 -13.63 -16.74 12.57
N PRO A 608 -13.73 -15.87 13.60
CA PRO A 608 -13.99 -16.31 14.97
C PRO A 608 -15.41 -16.87 15.10
N LYS A 609 -15.55 -17.97 15.84
CA LYS A 609 -16.87 -18.49 16.26
C LYS A 609 -17.44 -17.62 17.39
N ALA A 610 -18.74 -17.73 17.66
CA ALA A 610 -19.38 -17.02 18.77
C ALA A 610 -18.66 -17.29 20.10
N GLY A 611 -18.33 -16.22 20.84
CA GLY A 611 -17.58 -16.31 22.09
C GLY A 611 -16.05 -16.46 21.95
N GLN A 612 -15.50 -16.51 20.73
CA GLN A 612 -14.05 -16.54 20.50
C GLN A 612 -13.51 -15.15 20.20
N THR A 613 -12.36 -14.80 20.80
CA THR A 613 -11.65 -13.53 20.54
C THR A 613 -10.49 -13.79 19.57
N PRO A 614 -10.48 -13.23 18.34
CA PRO A 614 -9.32 -13.31 17.46
C PRO A 614 -8.18 -12.43 17.99
N CYS A 615 -6.93 -12.82 17.77
CA CYS A 615 -5.79 -12.19 18.43
C CYS A 615 -5.62 -10.70 18.10
N TRP A 616 -6.10 -10.21 16.96
CA TRP A 616 -6.03 -8.79 16.56
C TRP A 616 -7.14 -7.90 17.15
N GLU A 617 -8.25 -8.50 17.60
CA GLU A 617 -9.35 -7.83 18.33
C GLU A 617 -9.21 -7.97 19.85
N TRP A 618 -8.28 -8.81 20.32
CA TRP A 618 -7.95 -8.98 21.74
C TRP A 618 -7.39 -7.69 22.36
N SER A 619 -7.84 -7.33 23.56
CA SER A 619 -7.42 -6.10 24.24
C SER A 619 -5.94 -6.07 24.64
N GLY A 620 -5.27 -7.22 24.71
CA GLY A 620 -3.82 -7.31 24.95
C GLY A 620 -2.96 -7.17 23.70
N TRP A 621 -3.55 -7.13 22.49
CA TRP A 621 -2.81 -7.17 21.23
C TRP A 621 -1.87 -5.99 21.02
N SER A 622 -2.36 -4.77 21.31
CA SER A 622 -1.56 -3.54 21.20
C SER A 622 -0.38 -3.58 22.17
N GLY A 623 -0.60 -4.00 23.42
CA GLY A 623 0.45 -4.20 24.42
C GLY A 623 1.50 -5.24 24.02
N LEU A 624 1.07 -6.36 23.40
CA LEU A 624 1.96 -7.41 22.90
C LEU A 624 2.88 -6.88 21.79
N MET A 625 2.31 -6.18 20.81
CA MET A 625 3.06 -5.56 19.72
C MET A 625 3.98 -4.45 20.24
N ALA A 626 3.53 -3.65 21.22
CA ALA A 626 4.34 -2.60 21.85
C ALA A 626 5.56 -3.18 22.60
N GLU A 627 5.38 -4.18 23.46
CA GLU A 627 6.51 -4.83 24.16
C GLU A 627 7.48 -5.50 23.17
N THR A 628 6.98 -6.04 22.05
CA THR A 628 7.81 -6.56 20.94
C THR A 628 8.64 -5.46 20.27
N LEU A 629 8.00 -4.32 19.94
CA LEU A 629 8.65 -3.17 19.33
C LEU A 629 9.61 -2.45 20.29
N ALA A 630 9.31 -2.41 21.60
CA ALA A 630 10.20 -1.89 22.63
C ALA A 630 11.47 -2.76 22.75
N TRP A 631 11.32 -4.08 22.61
CA TRP A 631 12.45 -5.00 22.53
C TRP A 631 13.27 -4.82 21.25
N LEU A 632 12.65 -4.54 20.10
CA LEU A 632 13.36 -4.24 18.85
C LEU A 632 14.06 -2.86 18.87
N ALA A 633 13.43 -1.87 19.50
CA ALA A 633 13.96 -0.51 19.62
C ALA A 633 15.16 -0.41 20.56
N GLN A 634 15.33 -1.36 21.49
CA GLN A 634 16.57 -1.48 22.24
C GLN A 634 17.67 -2.05 21.34
N PRO A 635 18.77 -1.33 21.09
CA PRO A 635 19.94 -1.93 20.43
C PRO A 635 20.46 -3.13 21.23
N ALA A 636 21.19 -4.05 20.59
CA ALA A 636 21.87 -5.14 21.31
C ALA A 636 22.82 -4.62 22.40
N THR A 637 23.36 -3.41 22.21
CA THR A 637 24.18 -2.67 23.17
C THR A 637 23.59 -1.27 23.40
N LYS A 638 23.29 -0.88 24.66
CA LYS A 638 22.81 0.47 24.99
C LYS A 638 23.66 1.56 24.31
N PRO A 639 23.08 2.68 23.82
CA PRO A 639 23.87 3.82 23.34
C PRO A 639 24.81 4.28 24.45
N GLN A 640 26.11 4.18 24.19
CA GLN A 640 27.14 4.72 25.07
C GLN A 640 27.43 6.17 24.66
N PRO A 641 27.98 7.01 25.57
CA PRO A 641 28.63 8.25 25.16
C PRO A 641 29.66 7.99 24.05
N PRO A 642 29.93 8.97 23.17
CA PRO A 642 30.95 8.81 22.14
C PRO A 642 32.28 8.42 22.77
N ALA A 643 32.94 7.40 22.20
CA ALA A 643 34.23 6.95 22.71
C ALA A 643 35.27 8.09 22.66
N PRO A 644 36.25 8.18 23.58
CA PRO A 644 37.24 9.26 23.60
C PRO A 644 37.98 9.45 22.27
N GLU A 645 38.24 8.36 21.55
CA GLU A 645 38.86 8.35 20.23
C GLU A 645 37.95 8.99 19.16
N LEU A 646 36.64 8.75 19.26
CA LEU A 646 35.64 9.38 18.39
C LEU A 646 35.49 10.88 18.70
N LEU A 647 35.52 11.29 19.97
CA LEU A 647 35.53 12.71 20.36
C LEU A 647 36.77 13.44 19.82
N ALA A 648 37.94 12.82 19.94
CA ALA A 648 39.18 13.36 19.39
C ALA A 648 39.12 13.51 17.87
N LYS A 649 38.60 12.50 17.16
CA LYS A 649 38.38 12.56 15.71
C LYS A 649 37.36 13.63 15.31
N MET A 650 36.22 13.68 15.99
CA MET A 650 35.19 14.72 15.80
C MET A 650 35.79 16.11 15.92
N LYS A 651 36.60 16.37 16.95
CA LYS A 651 37.25 17.67 17.15
C LYS A 651 38.15 18.09 15.99
N VAL A 652 38.89 17.14 15.39
CA VAL A 652 39.73 17.40 14.21
C VAL A 652 38.86 17.64 12.96
N ASP A 653 37.88 16.78 12.72
CA ASP A 653 37.02 16.83 11.53
C ASP A 653 36.04 18.03 11.54
N LEU A 654 35.67 18.54 12.72
CA LEU A 654 34.70 19.61 12.92
C LEU A 654 35.33 20.99 13.16
N LEU A 655 36.52 21.06 13.74
CA LEU A 655 37.15 22.32 14.19
C LEU A 655 38.63 22.45 13.76
N GLY A 656 39.12 21.57 12.88
CA GLY A 656 40.47 21.63 12.34
C GLY A 656 40.69 22.80 11.36
N PRO A 657 41.96 23.18 11.08
CA PRO A 657 42.32 24.39 10.32
C PRO A 657 41.89 24.42 8.83
N GLY A 658 41.16 23.41 8.34
CA GLY A 658 40.56 23.35 7.01
C GLY A 658 39.02 23.40 6.98
N VAL A 659 38.36 23.47 8.14
CA VAL A 659 36.89 23.46 8.25
C VAL A 659 36.37 24.89 8.11
N LYS A 660 36.10 25.29 6.85
CA LYS A 660 35.61 26.62 6.49
C LYS A 660 34.49 26.61 5.45
N LYS A 661 34.60 25.82 4.38
CA LYS A 661 33.55 25.80 3.33
C LYS A 661 32.40 24.86 3.68
N ALA A 662 31.16 25.36 3.65
CA ALA A 662 29.96 24.57 3.94
C ALA A 662 29.76 23.39 2.96
N GLU A 663 29.95 23.59 1.66
CA GLU A 663 29.85 22.54 0.64
C GLU A 663 30.78 21.33 0.92
N LYS A 664 31.99 21.61 1.39
CA LYS A 664 33.03 20.59 1.64
C LYS A 664 32.84 19.86 2.98
N ASN A 665 32.44 20.59 4.02
CA ASN A 665 32.46 20.08 5.39
C ASN A 665 31.06 19.75 5.93
N GLY A 666 30.01 20.34 5.36
CA GLY A 666 28.61 20.13 5.73
C GLY A 666 28.19 18.66 5.79
N PRO A 667 28.52 17.79 4.80
CA PRO A 667 28.21 16.37 4.88
C PRO A 667 28.82 15.68 6.12
N THR A 668 30.04 16.05 6.50
CA THR A 668 30.72 15.54 7.71
C THR A 668 30.06 16.06 8.99
N ILE A 669 29.69 17.34 9.04
CA ILE A 669 28.98 17.93 10.18
C ILE A 669 27.60 17.28 10.36
N THR A 670 26.81 17.14 9.28
CA THR A 670 25.53 16.43 9.26
C THR A 670 25.67 14.97 9.68
N ARG A 671 26.77 14.30 9.33
CA ARG A 671 27.06 12.93 9.81
C ARG A 671 27.28 12.91 11.32
N TYR A 672 28.08 13.83 11.85
CA TYR A 672 28.39 13.90 13.28
C TYR A 672 27.22 14.40 14.14
N ALA A 673 26.30 15.20 13.59
CA ALA A 673 25.06 15.58 14.26
C ALA A 673 24.14 14.40 14.64
N ARG A 674 24.35 13.22 14.04
CA ARG A 674 23.55 12.00 14.30
C ARG A 674 24.16 11.10 15.39
N VAL A 675 25.37 11.40 15.86
CA VAL A 675 26.02 10.65 16.94
C VAL A 675 25.32 10.95 18.27
N PRO A 676 25.09 9.95 19.17
CA PRO A 676 24.52 10.19 20.50
C PRO A 676 25.26 11.31 21.24
N GLY A 677 24.56 12.41 21.50
CA GLY A 677 25.17 13.64 21.98
C GLY A 677 25.45 13.69 23.47
N ASN A 678 26.30 14.65 23.85
CA ASN A 678 26.45 15.19 25.18
C ASN A 678 26.73 16.71 25.07
N ALA A 679 26.94 17.40 26.20
CA ALA A 679 27.22 18.84 26.20
C ALA A 679 28.47 19.24 25.38
N GLU A 680 29.50 18.40 25.38
CA GLU A 680 30.74 18.64 24.62
C GLU A 680 30.49 18.53 23.11
N THR A 681 29.80 17.49 22.65
CA THR A 681 29.48 17.33 21.21
C THR A 681 28.50 18.39 20.74
N ALA A 682 27.54 18.81 21.56
CA ALA A 682 26.64 19.92 21.25
C ALA A 682 27.43 21.21 21.00
N GLN A 683 28.34 21.54 21.91
CA GLN A 683 29.21 22.71 21.80
C GLN A 683 30.16 22.62 20.59
N MET A 684 30.70 21.43 20.27
CA MET A 684 31.52 21.23 19.07
C MET A 684 30.74 21.43 17.78
N LEU A 685 29.53 20.88 17.67
CA LEU A 685 28.69 20.98 16.47
C LEU A 685 28.16 22.40 16.23
N LEU A 686 27.74 23.12 17.27
CA LEU A 686 27.37 24.53 17.17
C LEU A 686 28.55 25.39 16.68
N LYS A 687 29.76 25.17 17.23
CA LYS A 687 30.98 25.85 16.79
C LYS A 687 31.36 25.49 15.35
N ALA A 688 31.19 24.24 14.94
CA ALA A 688 31.46 23.80 13.57
C ALA A 688 30.59 24.51 12.53
N VAL A 689 29.32 24.80 12.83
CA VAL A 689 28.46 25.61 11.95
C VAL A 689 28.88 27.08 11.96
N ASN A 690 29.27 27.61 13.12
CA ASN A 690 29.68 29.00 13.27
C ASN A 690 30.90 29.39 12.42
N ILE A 691 31.90 28.50 12.33
CA ILE A 691 33.14 28.73 11.57
C ILE A 691 33.03 28.51 10.06
N LEU A 692 31.85 28.18 9.53
CA LEU A 692 31.64 28.05 8.10
C LEU A 692 31.52 29.42 7.44
N ASP A 693 32.34 29.69 6.44
CA ASP A 693 32.29 30.89 5.62
C ASP A 693 31.20 30.74 4.52
N GLY A 694 30.43 31.81 4.28
CA GLY A 694 29.50 31.95 3.14
C GLY A 694 28.15 31.23 3.32
N ASP A 695 27.53 30.81 2.21
CA ASP A 695 26.20 30.17 2.21
C ASP A 695 26.20 28.85 3.03
N VAL A 696 25.49 28.85 4.16
CA VAL A 696 25.29 27.66 5.01
C VAL A 696 23.93 27.03 4.70
N PRO A 697 23.86 25.77 4.23
CA PRO A 697 22.58 25.12 3.93
C PRO A 697 21.65 25.01 5.14
N VAL A 698 20.36 25.32 4.94
CA VAL A 698 19.33 25.22 6.00
C VAL A 698 19.24 23.80 6.54
N ASP A 699 19.28 22.78 5.68
CA ASP A 699 19.20 21.36 6.09
C ASP A 699 20.38 20.93 6.98
N LEU A 700 21.54 21.59 6.86
CA LEU A 700 22.69 21.38 7.75
C LEU A 700 22.42 21.99 9.14
N GLY A 701 21.92 23.23 9.19
CA GLY A 701 21.52 23.88 10.45
C GLY A 701 20.40 23.12 11.17
N ASP A 702 19.41 22.62 10.42
CA ASP A 702 18.34 21.77 10.92
C ASP A 702 18.86 20.42 11.46
N ALA A 703 19.74 19.74 10.72
CA ALA A 703 20.32 18.47 11.17
C ALA A 703 21.16 18.63 12.44
N VAL A 704 21.96 19.69 12.52
CA VAL A 704 22.70 20.04 13.75
C VAL A 704 21.75 20.34 14.88
N TRP A 705 20.70 21.14 14.67
CA TRP A 705 19.70 21.44 15.68
C TRP A 705 19.01 20.18 16.24
N ASP A 706 18.58 19.27 15.36
CA ASP A 706 17.97 18.00 15.74
C ASP A 706 18.90 17.13 16.60
N GLY A 707 20.21 17.16 16.33
CA GLY A 707 21.23 16.44 17.09
C GLY A 707 21.60 17.06 18.45
N VAL A 708 21.59 18.40 18.57
CA VAL A 708 22.13 19.09 19.76
C VAL A 708 21.09 19.54 20.78
N ARG A 709 19.82 19.72 20.40
CA ARG A 709 18.79 20.41 21.22
C ARG A 709 18.55 19.84 22.64
N GLU A 710 18.79 18.55 22.84
CA GLU A 710 18.64 17.89 24.16
C GLU A 710 19.87 18.05 25.05
N PHE A 711 20.99 18.53 24.49
CA PHE A 711 22.31 18.53 25.10
C PHE A 711 22.93 19.94 25.23
N VAL A 712 22.25 20.99 24.75
CA VAL A 712 22.72 22.37 24.92
C VAL A 712 22.77 22.77 26.40
N THR A 713 23.86 23.41 26.81
CA THR A 713 24.11 23.88 28.18
C THR A 713 24.44 25.37 28.19
N ALA A 714 24.57 25.99 29.38
CA ALA A 714 24.92 27.41 29.50
C ALA A 714 26.20 27.79 28.72
N ASP A 715 27.16 26.85 28.57
CA ASP A 715 28.39 27.04 27.78
C ASP A 715 28.11 27.32 26.30
N CYS A 716 26.96 26.88 25.78
CA CYS A 716 26.53 27.13 24.40
C CYS A 716 26.02 28.57 24.18
N ALA A 717 25.74 29.34 25.24
CA ALA A 717 25.17 30.69 25.10
C ALA A 717 26.06 31.63 24.27
N ASN A 718 27.38 31.66 24.54
CA ASN A 718 28.31 32.49 23.77
C ASN A 718 28.40 32.04 22.30
N THR A 719 28.31 30.73 22.02
CA THR A 719 28.30 30.24 20.63
C THR A 719 26.97 30.53 19.94
N ALA A 720 25.86 30.58 20.68
CA ALA A 720 24.56 30.97 20.14
C ALA A 720 24.53 32.45 19.73
N GLU A 721 25.15 33.36 20.49
CA GLU A 721 25.28 34.78 20.10
C GLU A 721 26.23 34.95 18.89
N LEU A 722 27.39 34.29 18.86
CA LEU A 722 28.28 34.29 17.68
C LEU A 722 27.56 33.79 16.40
N LEU A 723 26.66 32.80 16.53
CA LEU A 723 25.83 32.32 15.43
C LEU A 723 24.81 33.36 14.94
N LEU A 724 24.44 34.36 15.77
CA LEU A 724 23.61 35.50 15.34
C LEU A 724 24.41 36.57 14.60
N GLU A 725 25.71 36.68 14.88
CA GLU A 725 26.62 37.62 14.20
C GLU A 725 26.91 37.16 12.77
N GLY A 726 27.08 35.86 12.52
CA GLY A 726 27.36 35.32 11.18
C GLY A 726 26.25 35.59 10.15
N ALA A 727 26.62 35.85 8.89
CA ALA A 727 25.71 36.42 7.89
C ALA A 727 24.59 35.45 7.43
N ALA A 728 24.91 34.16 7.21
CA ALA A 728 23.98 33.19 6.65
C ALA A 728 22.76 32.89 7.56
N SER A 729 21.55 32.84 6.97
CA SER A 729 20.30 32.70 7.74
C SER A 729 20.23 31.43 8.60
N ALA A 730 20.85 30.34 8.14
CA ALA A 730 20.92 29.07 8.86
C ALA A 730 21.72 29.18 10.17
N LYS A 731 22.79 30.00 10.22
CA LYS A 731 23.53 30.31 11.46
C LYS A 731 22.61 31.04 12.43
N LYS A 732 22.01 32.15 11.99
CA LYS A 732 21.10 32.98 12.80
C LYS A 732 19.93 32.15 13.34
N SER A 733 19.30 31.31 12.51
CA SER A 733 18.22 30.41 12.91
C SER A 733 18.65 29.40 14.00
N LEU A 734 19.83 28.80 13.86
CA LEU A 734 20.41 27.87 14.86
C LEU A 734 20.74 28.57 16.18
N GLY A 735 21.28 29.79 16.12
CA GLY A 735 21.53 30.63 17.30
C GLY A 735 20.24 30.99 18.05
N LEU A 736 19.21 31.46 17.35
CA LEU A 736 17.90 31.81 17.94
C LEU A 736 17.24 30.62 18.64
N ARG A 737 17.21 29.45 17.99
CA ARG A 737 16.69 28.20 18.58
C ARG A 737 17.44 27.83 19.86
N THR A 738 18.76 27.98 19.85
CA THR A 738 19.65 27.70 20.99
C THR A 738 19.40 28.67 22.15
N LEU A 739 19.34 29.99 21.92
CA LEU A 739 19.04 30.98 22.97
C LEU A 739 17.67 30.72 23.64
N GLY A 740 16.66 30.39 22.84
CA GLY A 740 15.33 30.02 23.34
C GLY A 740 15.36 28.77 24.23
N GLN A 741 16.06 27.73 23.81
CA GLN A 741 16.19 26.46 24.54
C GLN A 741 17.00 26.60 25.83
N LEU A 742 18.06 27.43 25.82
CA LEU A 742 18.83 27.78 27.02
C LEU A 742 18.08 28.71 27.97
N LYS A 743 16.99 29.33 27.53
CA LYS A 743 16.27 30.39 28.24
C LYS A 743 17.20 31.53 28.65
N ALA A 744 18.10 31.91 27.74
CA ALA A 744 19.16 32.87 28.01
C ALA A 744 18.61 34.25 28.46
N PRO A 745 19.33 35.00 29.33
CA PRO A 745 18.92 36.34 29.72
C PRO A 745 18.67 37.24 28.50
N GLY A 746 17.51 37.90 28.45
CA GLY A 746 17.13 38.75 27.31
C GLY A 746 16.67 38.02 26.05
N ALA A 747 16.70 36.68 25.99
CA ALA A 747 16.36 35.90 24.80
C ALA A 747 15.01 36.27 24.19
N ARG A 748 13.96 36.53 25.00
CA ARG A 748 12.65 36.96 24.48
C ARG A 748 12.75 38.20 23.60
N ALA A 749 13.45 39.24 24.07
CA ALA A 749 13.57 40.47 23.31
C ALA A 749 14.32 40.23 21.99
N ARG A 750 15.40 39.44 22.02
CA ARG A 750 16.18 39.09 20.82
C ARG A 750 15.38 38.27 19.80
N LEU A 751 14.60 37.31 20.28
CA LEU A 751 13.70 36.47 19.46
C LEU A 751 12.53 37.27 18.87
N GLU A 752 11.89 38.11 19.68
CA GLU A 752 10.82 39.00 19.20
C GLU A 752 11.33 39.99 18.14
N GLU A 753 12.54 40.52 18.32
CA GLU A 753 13.17 41.43 17.38
C GLU A 753 13.52 40.72 16.07
N ALA A 754 14.19 39.57 16.12
CA ALA A 754 14.52 38.77 14.94
C ALA A 754 13.27 38.32 14.13
N PHE A 755 12.11 38.17 14.79
CA PHE A 755 10.85 37.92 14.06
C PHE A 755 10.29 39.18 13.37
N LYS A 756 10.32 40.33 14.05
CA LYS A 756 9.78 41.61 13.52
C LYS A 756 10.67 42.14 12.39
N ASN A 757 11.96 42.24 12.69
CA ASN A 757 13.02 42.81 11.88
C ASN A 757 14.09 41.74 11.64
N PRO A 758 13.83 40.73 10.79
CA PRO A 758 14.81 39.69 10.50
C PRO A 758 15.99 40.32 9.75
N ASP A 759 17.16 40.26 10.36
CA ASP A 759 18.42 40.68 9.77
C ASP A 759 18.88 39.67 8.70
N ALA A 760 18.28 39.80 7.52
CA ALA A 760 18.47 38.91 6.37
C ALA A 760 19.84 39.07 5.66
N GLY A 761 20.61 40.09 6.04
CA GLY A 761 21.88 40.46 5.41
C GLY A 761 21.75 41.05 3.99
N GLY A 762 22.82 41.72 3.56
CA GLY A 762 23.07 42.08 2.17
C GLY A 762 24.11 41.15 1.52
N PRO A 763 24.25 41.16 0.18
CA PRO A 763 25.25 40.34 -0.52
C PRO A 763 26.71 40.62 -0.12
N ASP A 764 26.96 41.79 0.48
CA ASP A 764 28.28 42.36 0.79
C ASP A 764 28.30 43.00 2.20
N ASP A 765 27.84 42.27 3.22
CA ASP A 765 27.87 42.79 4.59
C ASP A 765 29.31 42.91 5.13
N MET A 766 29.70 44.15 5.42
CA MET A 766 31.01 44.52 5.93
C MET A 766 31.09 44.34 7.44
N PHE A 767 31.74 43.27 7.89
CA PHE A 767 32.06 43.07 9.31
C PHE A 767 33.16 44.05 9.78
N GLU A 768 32.91 44.75 10.90
CA GLU A 768 33.93 45.54 11.60
C GLU A 768 35.08 44.62 12.07
N GLY A 769 36.15 44.54 11.28
CA GLY A 769 37.26 43.61 11.53
C GLY A 769 37.97 43.07 10.28
N GLY A 770 37.38 43.23 9.09
CA GLY A 770 38.13 43.11 7.83
C GLY A 770 38.11 41.74 7.13
N LEU A 771 37.05 40.95 7.28
CA LEU A 771 36.72 39.87 6.35
C LEU A 771 35.25 39.98 5.93
N GLN A 772 35.02 40.08 4.63
CA GLN A 772 33.70 40.14 4.01
C GLN A 772 33.17 38.70 3.84
N GLU A 773 32.15 38.32 4.61
CA GLU A 773 31.49 37.02 4.46
C GLU A 773 30.44 37.15 3.35
N THR A 774 30.82 36.81 2.11
CA THR A 774 29.91 36.89 0.96
C THR A 774 28.87 35.75 1.01
N VAL A 775 27.61 36.15 1.13
CA VAL A 775 26.43 35.28 1.16
C VAL A 775 25.59 35.59 -0.08
N THR A 776 25.17 34.55 -0.83
CA THR A 776 24.37 34.71 -2.06
C THR A 776 22.88 34.38 -1.86
N GLU A 777 22.50 34.08 -0.62
CA GLU A 777 21.14 33.79 -0.19
C GLU A 777 20.13 34.91 -0.56
N ASP A 778 18.94 34.50 -1.06
CA ASP A 778 17.83 35.42 -1.32
C ASP A 778 17.35 36.08 0.00
N PRO A 779 17.35 37.42 0.14
CA PRO A 779 16.96 38.08 1.38
C PRO A 779 15.54 37.75 1.86
N ALA A 780 14.61 37.44 0.95
CA ALA A 780 13.26 37.01 1.33
C ALA A 780 13.24 35.58 1.91
N PHE A 781 14.08 34.68 1.41
CA PHE A 781 14.32 33.35 1.98
C PHE A 781 15.07 33.42 3.31
N ALA A 782 16.14 34.22 3.40
CA ALA A 782 16.87 34.45 4.65
C ALA A 782 15.95 34.98 5.75
N ALA A 783 15.15 36.01 5.45
CA ALA A 783 14.14 36.56 6.36
C ALA A 783 13.11 35.52 6.84
N TYR A 784 12.73 34.58 5.96
CA TYR A 784 11.84 33.46 6.29
C TYR A 784 12.50 32.48 7.28
N ILE A 785 13.75 32.07 7.03
CA ILE A 785 14.49 31.13 7.88
C ILE A 785 14.78 31.70 9.27
N ILE A 786 15.09 33.00 9.34
CA ILE A 786 15.28 33.74 10.60
C ILE A 786 13.96 33.79 11.39
N LYS A 787 12.85 34.16 10.74
CA LYS A 787 11.51 34.16 11.36
C LYS A 787 11.12 32.77 11.89
N LEU A 788 11.44 31.71 11.16
CA LEU A 788 11.16 30.33 11.58
C LEU A 788 11.98 29.94 12.82
N GLY A 789 13.27 30.31 12.86
CA GLY A 789 14.14 30.11 14.03
C GLY A 789 13.69 30.94 15.25
N ALA A 790 13.24 32.17 15.03
CA ALA A 790 12.70 33.05 16.07
C ALA A 790 11.40 32.48 16.68
N LEU A 791 10.45 32.02 15.86
CA LEU A 791 9.21 31.39 16.35
C LEU A 791 9.52 30.13 17.17
N GLU A 792 10.36 29.23 16.66
CA GLU A 792 10.77 28.02 17.40
C GLU A 792 11.49 28.37 18.71
N GLY A 793 12.37 29.38 18.71
CA GLY A 793 13.04 29.86 19.91
C GLY A 793 12.07 30.45 20.96
N LEU A 794 11.02 31.17 20.54
CA LEU A 794 9.96 31.62 21.46
C LEU A 794 9.21 30.44 22.07
N GLY A 795 8.89 29.43 21.27
CA GLY A 795 8.28 28.18 21.75
C GLY A 795 9.20 27.39 22.69
N ASN A 796 10.51 27.38 22.47
CA ASN A 796 11.50 26.77 23.36
C ASN A 796 11.62 27.49 24.71
N LEU A 797 11.56 28.82 24.69
CA LEU A 797 11.57 29.66 25.89
C LEU A 797 10.34 29.37 26.77
N GLY A 798 9.16 29.27 26.15
CA GLY A 798 7.88 28.97 26.82
C GLY A 798 7.32 30.14 27.64
N ASP A 799 7.76 31.37 27.37
CA ASP A 799 7.30 32.58 28.08
C ASP A 799 5.93 33.05 27.53
N ALA A 800 4.93 33.12 28.41
CA ALA A 800 3.59 33.61 28.10
C ALA A 800 3.59 35.09 27.64
N ALA A 801 4.61 35.87 27.98
CA ALA A 801 4.75 37.25 27.48
C ALA A 801 4.98 37.33 25.96
N ALA A 802 5.39 36.24 25.30
CA ALA A 802 5.51 36.17 23.84
C ALA A 802 4.16 35.98 23.11
N LEU A 803 3.08 35.66 23.83
CA LEU A 803 1.77 35.35 23.24
C LEU A 803 1.18 36.45 22.35
N PRO A 804 1.33 37.77 22.60
CA PRO A 804 0.82 38.80 21.69
C PRO A 804 1.41 38.70 20.28
N LEU A 805 2.73 38.46 20.18
CA LEU A 805 3.43 38.25 18.91
C LEU A 805 3.01 36.94 18.26
N LEU A 806 3.04 35.83 19.01
CA LEU A 806 2.69 34.50 18.49
C LEU A 806 1.24 34.46 17.97
N LYS A 807 0.28 35.04 18.70
CA LYS A 807 -1.11 35.19 18.24
C LYS A 807 -1.23 36.11 17.02
N GLY A 808 -0.35 37.10 16.88
CA GLY A 808 -0.21 37.91 15.67
C GLY A 808 0.23 37.06 14.47
N ALA A 809 1.29 36.27 14.64
CA ALA A 809 1.82 35.37 13.60
C ALA A 809 0.80 34.30 13.18
N VAL A 810 0.10 33.67 14.13
CA VAL A 810 -0.98 32.71 13.85
C VAL A 810 -2.10 33.33 12.99
N ARG A 811 -2.48 34.59 13.25
CA ARG A 811 -3.45 35.32 12.41
C ARG A 811 -2.90 35.75 11.06
N ALA A 812 -1.61 36.10 10.98
CA ALA A 812 -0.98 36.60 9.76
C ALA A 812 -0.74 35.49 8.72
N TYR A 813 -0.37 34.28 9.18
CA TYR A 813 -0.07 33.15 8.31
C TYR A 813 -1.20 32.11 8.22
N GLY A 814 -2.23 32.21 9.07
CA GLY A 814 -3.37 31.31 9.06
C GLY A 814 -4.23 31.46 7.80
N LYS A 815 -4.37 30.36 7.05
CA LYS A 815 -5.22 30.28 5.85
C LYS A 815 -6.64 29.84 6.23
N GLN A 816 -7.65 30.22 5.44
CA GLN A 816 -8.98 29.59 5.55
C GLN A 816 -8.87 28.11 5.16
N LYS A 817 -9.68 27.26 5.82
CA LYS A 817 -9.73 25.82 5.53
C LYS A 817 -10.04 25.58 4.05
N SER A 818 -9.06 25.06 3.32
CA SER A 818 -9.30 24.50 2.00
C SER A 818 -10.02 23.15 2.14
N ASN A 819 -10.81 22.75 1.13
CA ASN A 819 -11.34 21.40 1.06
C ASN A 819 -10.14 20.43 1.01
N PRO A 820 -10.11 19.30 1.74
CA PRO A 820 -9.07 18.28 1.61
C PRO A 820 -8.85 17.81 0.15
N GLU A 821 -9.88 17.87 -0.71
CA GLU A 821 -9.75 17.60 -2.14
C GLU A 821 -9.02 18.71 -2.93
N SER A 822 -8.98 19.94 -2.41
CA SER A 822 -8.31 21.11 -3.00
C SER A 822 -6.95 21.46 -2.40
N GLN A 823 -6.48 20.74 -1.36
CA GLN A 823 -5.20 21.04 -0.72
C GLN A 823 -4.00 21.00 -1.70
N PRO A 824 -3.02 21.91 -1.54
CA PRO A 824 -1.84 21.96 -2.40
C PRO A 824 -0.98 20.68 -2.28
N ARG A 825 -0.08 20.48 -3.26
CA ARG A 825 0.88 19.37 -3.30
C ARG A 825 2.24 19.76 -2.73
N GLU A 826 2.25 20.73 -1.83
CA GLU A 826 3.43 21.29 -1.18
C GLU A 826 3.04 21.96 0.14
N VAL A 827 3.99 22.09 1.04
CA VAL A 827 3.90 22.93 2.24
C VAL A 827 4.62 24.24 1.89
N THR A 828 3.95 25.39 1.95
CA THR A 828 4.57 26.68 1.59
C THR A 828 5.36 27.26 2.76
N LYS A 829 6.21 28.27 2.50
CA LYS A 829 6.98 28.99 3.54
C LYS A 829 6.04 29.55 4.63
N GLU A 830 4.87 30.04 4.22
CA GLU A 830 3.82 30.55 5.10
C GLU A 830 3.17 29.43 5.92
N ASP A 831 2.99 28.24 5.35
CA ASP A 831 2.50 27.07 6.10
C ASP A 831 3.50 26.65 7.17
N GLU A 832 4.80 26.67 6.86
CA GLU A 832 5.86 26.37 7.84
C GLU A 832 5.88 27.39 8.98
N LEU A 833 5.75 28.70 8.67
CA LEU A 833 5.64 29.76 9.68
C LEU A 833 4.35 29.65 10.51
N TYR A 834 3.21 29.34 9.89
CA TYR A 834 1.94 29.12 10.58
C TYR A 834 2.03 27.94 11.56
N GLN A 835 2.55 26.79 11.08
CA GLN A 835 2.77 25.60 11.90
C GLN A 835 3.66 25.90 13.10
N GLU A 836 4.76 26.64 12.90
CA GLU A 836 5.67 27.00 13.98
C GLU A 836 5.04 27.98 14.98
N ALA A 837 4.32 29.00 14.50
CA ALA A 837 3.64 29.98 15.34
C ALA A 837 2.54 29.34 16.20
N VAL A 838 1.76 28.42 15.63
CA VAL A 838 0.70 27.69 16.34
C VAL A 838 1.28 26.78 17.43
N ILE A 839 2.29 25.96 17.11
CA ILE A 839 2.92 25.07 18.09
C ILE A 839 3.65 25.87 19.18
N SER A 840 4.29 26.98 18.82
CA SER A 840 4.96 27.86 19.79
C SER A 840 3.97 28.61 20.68
N ALA A 841 2.83 29.06 20.15
CA ALA A 841 1.74 29.62 20.97
C ALA A 841 1.20 28.60 22.00
N LEU A 842 1.05 27.34 21.58
CA LEU A 842 0.62 26.25 22.46
C LEU A 842 1.64 25.98 23.58
N ARG A 843 2.95 26.05 23.28
CA ARG A 843 4.04 25.92 24.26
C ARG A 843 4.19 27.12 25.20
N CYS A 844 3.86 28.33 24.74
CA CYS A 844 3.73 29.53 25.58
C CYS A 844 2.40 29.61 26.35
N GLY A 845 1.57 28.55 26.32
CA GLY A 845 0.40 28.42 27.16
C GLY A 845 -0.91 28.96 26.57
N ASP A 846 -1.02 29.13 25.25
CA ASP A 846 -2.29 29.51 24.62
C ASP A 846 -3.25 28.33 24.40
N PRO A 847 -4.38 28.23 25.13
CA PRO A 847 -5.36 27.17 24.90
C PRO A 847 -6.05 27.31 23.54
N THR A 848 -6.10 28.51 22.93
CA THR A 848 -6.78 28.71 21.64
C THR A 848 -6.01 28.16 20.44
N ALA A 849 -4.69 27.94 20.59
CA ALA A 849 -3.85 27.31 19.58
C ALA A 849 -4.09 25.80 19.43
N ALA A 850 -4.78 25.15 20.37
CA ALA A 850 -4.96 23.69 20.39
C ALA A 850 -5.70 23.15 19.16
N ALA A 851 -6.77 23.80 18.71
CA ALA A 851 -7.50 23.38 17.52
C ALA A 851 -6.71 23.61 16.21
N PRO A 852 -6.13 24.81 15.97
CA PRO A 852 -5.16 25.04 14.91
C PRO A 852 -4.00 24.05 14.86
N ALA A 853 -3.45 23.63 16.01
CA ALA A 853 -2.31 22.72 16.08
C ALA A 853 -2.65 21.34 15.50
N VAL A 854 -3.78 20.76 15.91
CA VAL A 854 -4.26 19.48 15.38
C VAL A 854 -4.53 19.58 13.88
N GLU A 855 -5.12 20.69 13.44
CA GLU A 855 -5.48 20.89 12.03
C GLU A 855 -4.24 21.03 11.13
N ALA A 856 -3.26 21.85 11.50
CA ALA A 856 -2.02 22.02 10.74
C ALA A 856 -1.18 20.73 10.68
N LEU A 857 -1.14 19.96 11.77
CA LEU A 857 -0.43 18.68 11.80
C LEU A 857 -1.13 17.58 11.00
N LEU A 858 -2.47 17.56 10.96
CA LEU A 858 -3.22 16.66 10.08
C LEU A 858 -3.05 17.08 8.62
N GLU A 859 -3.12 18.38 8.30
CA GLU A 859 -2.93 18.92 6.94
C GLU A 859 -1.61 18.45 6.33
N ASN A 860 -0.49 18.50 7.04
CA ASN A 860 0.77 17.91 6.57
C ASN A 860 0.62 16.42 6.19
N ARG A 861 -0.12 15.61 6.95
CA ARG A 861 -0.40 14.18 6.60
C ARG A 861 -1.35 14.01 5.41
N TYR A 862 -2.15 15.01 5.04
CA TYR A 862 -2.88 15.00 3.76
C TYR A 862 -1.98 15.47 2.60
N VAL A 863 -1.19 16.52 2.79
CA VAL A 863 -0.22 17.02 1.80
C VAL A 863 0.81 15.96 1.44
N PHE A 864 1.32 15.17 2.40
CA PHE A 864 2.19 14.01 2.09
C PHE A 864 1.52 13.00 1.17
N ILE A 865 0.26 12.63 1.43
CA ILE A 865 -0.48 11.70 0.55
C ILE A 865 -0.66 12.31 -0.84
N ARG A 866 -0.95 13.61 -0.93
CA ARG A 866 -1.09 14.34 -2.20
C ARG A 866 0.23 14.43 -2.98
N MET A 867 1.35 14.62 -2.29
CA MET A 867 2.71 14.58 -2.84
C MET A 867 3.02 13.17 -3.37
N MET A 868 2.79 12.13 -2.57
CA MET A 868 2.99 10.72 -2.95
C MET A 868 2.15 10.35 -4.19
N SER A 869 0.83 10.55 -4.15
CA SER A 869 -0.06 10.26 -5.28
C SER A 869 0.26 11.04 -6.56
N PHE A 870 0.93 12.19 -6.44
CA PHE A 870 1.41 12.94 -7.61
C PHE A 870 2.78 12.45 -8.11
N LEU A 871 3.69 12.03 -7.22
CA LEU A 871 4.96 11.41 -7.62
C LEU A 871 4.73 10.11 -8.41
N ASP A 872 3.71 9.34 -8.03
CA ASP A 872 3.30 8.11 -8.74
C ASP A 872 2.56 8.37 -10.05
N SER A 873 2.17 9.62 -10.38
CA SER A 873 1.42 9.88 -11.60
C SER A 873 2.25 9.58 -12.85
N PRO A 874 1.62 9.25 -14.00
CA PRO A 874 2.31 9.33 -15.28
C PRO A 874 2.79 10.76 -15.56
N ASP A 875 3.82 10.87 -16.37
CA ASP A 875 4.16 12.12 -17.05
C ASP A 875 3.30 12.20 -18.32
N TYR A 876 2.18 12.92 -18.26
CA TYR A 876 1.30 13.08 -19.43
C TYR A 876 2.09 13.62 -20.64
N PRO A 877 1.92 13.04 -21.84
CA PRO A 877 2.51 13.59 -23.07
C PRO A 877 1.76 14.88 -23.47
N GLY A 878 2.51 15.94 -23.77
CA GLY A 878 1.96 17.25 -24.14
C GLY A 878 2.81 18.42 -23.65
N ALA A 879 2.33 19.65 -23.83
CA ALA A 879 3.06 20.87 -23.45
C ALA A 879 3.37 20.97 -21.94
N GLU A 880 2.54 20.34 -21.09
CA GLU A 880 2.71 20.34 -19.63
C GLU A 880 3.68 19.26 -19.11
N HIS A 881 4.24 18.43 -19.99
CA HIS A 881 5.10 17.31 -19.65
C HIS A 881 6.37 17.74 -18.88
N GLU A 882 7.04 18.80 -19.33
CA GLU A 882 8.21 19.34 -18.61
C GLU A 882 7.84 19.97 -17.27
N ALA A 883 6.72 20.69 -17.19
CA ALA A 883 6.25 21.29 -15.94
C ALA A 883 5.96 20.19 -14.90
N THR A 884 5.32 19.10 -15.33
CA THR A 884 5.04 17.91 -14.52
C THR A 884 6.34 17.27 -14.02
N ARG A 885 7.32 17.01 -14.90
CA ARG A 885 8.63 16.46 -14.50
C ARG A 885 9.38 17.36 -13.52
N ARG A 886 9.40 18.68 -13.76
CA ARG A 886 10.02 19.68 -12.85
C ARG A 886 9.32 19.68 -11.48
N GLN A 887 8.00 19.61 -11.44
CA GLN A 887 7.23 19.56 -10.18
C GLN A 887 7.48 18.26 -9.41
N LYS A 888 7.53 17.10 -10.06
CA LYS A 888 7.89 15.83 -9.41
C LYS A 888 9.32 15.86 -8.88
N ALA A 889 10.28 16.40 -9.63
CA ALA A 889 11.65 16.58 -9.17
C ALA A 889 11.74 17.50 -7.94
N LYS A 890 10.96 18.60 -7.89
CA LYS A 890 10.82 19.44 -6.68
C LYS A 890 10.30 18.61 -5.51
N ILE A 891 9.19 17.89 -5.69
CA ILE A 891 8.53 17.13 -4.63
C ILE A 891 9.43 16.01 -4.06
N ARG A 892 10.21 15.30 -4.89
CA ARG A 892 11.17 14.29 -4.40
C ARG A 892 12.22 14.91 -3.46
N ARG A 893 12.75 16.10 -3.80
CA ARG A 893 13.72 16.81 -2.95
C ARG A 893 13.09 17.29 -1.63
N GLU A 894 11.91 17.90 -1.68
CA GLU A 894 11.25 18.45 -0.49
C GLU A 894 10.71 17.36 0.47
N MET A 895 10.30 16.20 -0.04
CA MET A 895 9.56 15.20 0.74
C MET A 895 10.29 14.74 2.01
N GLY A 896 11.62 14.59 1.98
CA GLY A 896 12.43 14.24 3.15
C GLY A 896 12.44 15.35 4.21
N ARG A 897 12.68 16.60 3.78
CA ARG A 897 12.69 17.79 4.64
C ARG A 897 11.36 18.01 5.35
N VAL A 898 10.24 17.87 4.63
CA VAL A 898 8.90 18.02 5.22
C VAL A 898 8.62 16.90 6.24
N HIS A 899 9.06 15.65 6.02
CA HIS A 899 8.93 14.56 7.01
C HIS A 899 9.74 14.84 8.29
N GLN A 900 10.97 15.35 8.16
CA GLN A 900 11.77 15.77 9.30
C GLN A 900 11.10 16.93 10.05
N ARG A 901 10.55 17.93 9.33
CA ARG A 901 9.79 19.02 9.94
C ARG A 901 8.57 18.53 10.72
N GLN A 902 7.74 17.64 10.16
CA GLN A 902 6.61 17.03 10.89
C GLN A 902 7.08 16.35 12.19
N THR A 903 8.22 15.66 12.13
CA THR A 903 8.81 15.00 13.30
C THR A 903 9.23 16.00 14.37
N ARG A 904 9.86 17.13 14.00
CA ARG A 904 10.18 18.21 14.93
C ARG A 904 8.94 18.82 15.57
N LEU A 905 7.88 19.06 14.80
CA LEU A 905 6.62 19.60 15.32
C LEU A 905 5.94 18.64 16.32
N TYR A 906 5.99 17.32 16.08
CA TYR A 906 5.55 16.32 17.05
C TYR A 906 6.42 16.34 18.32
N GLY A 907 7.75 16.40 18.21
CA GLY A 907 8.64 16.49 19.37
C GLY A 907 8.34 17.70 20.27
N LYS A 908 7.89 18.81 19.69
CA LYS A 908 7.47 20.05 20.39
C LYS A 908 6.13 19.93 21.14
N LEU A 909 5.36 18.85 20.95
CA LEU A 909 4.16 18.56 21.75
C LEU A 909 4.50 17.87 23.08
N ALA A 910 5.71 17.36 23.25
CA ALA A 910 6.15 16.87 24.55
C ALA A 910 6.29 18.04 25.55
N ALA A 911 5.79 17.86 26.77
CA ALA A 911 5.86 18.83 27.86
C ALA A 911 5.16 20.19 27.60
N LEU A 912 3.93 20.17 27.06
CA LEU A 912 3.07 21.35 26.98
C LEU A 912 2.62 21.87 28.37
N PRO A 913 2.34 23.18 28.52
CA PRO A 913 1.74 23.75 29.73
C PRO A 913 0.41 23.11 30.10
N ALA A 914 0.16 22.91 31.40
CA ALA A 914 -1.02 22.18 31.88
C ALA A 914 -2.36 22.74 31.39
N ASN A 915 -2.45 24.07 31.21
CA ASN A 915 -3.68 24.74 30.76
C ASN A 915 -4.01 24.53 29.26
N THR A 916 -3.09 23.97 28.46
CA THR A 916 -3.34 23.67 27.03
C THR A 916 -3.64 22.20 26.77
N LEU A 917 -3.38 21.31 27.75
CA LEU A 917 -3.61 19.86 27.63
C LEU A 917 -5.08 19.49 27.42
N ALA A 918 -6.01 20.02 28.23
CA ALA A 918 -7.43 19.70 28.10
C ALA A 918 -8.08 20.25 26.80
N PRO A 919 -7.81 21.50 26.36
CA PRO A 919 -8.20 21.96 25.03
C PRO A 919 -7.68 21.08 23.88
N LEU A 920 -6.42 20.64 23.95
CA LEU A 920 -5.81 19.77 22.94
C LEU A 920 -6.48 18.39 22.92
N ALA A 921 -6.66 17.77 24.09
CA ALA A 921 -7.38 16.51 24.24
C ALA A 921 -8.82 16.61 23.71
N THR A 922 -9.50 17.73 23.93
CA THR A 922 -10.87 17.96 23.46
C THR A 922 -10.95 17.97 21.94
N ARG A 923 -10.04 18.70 21.25
CA ARG A 923 -9.99 18.69 19.78
C ARG A 923 -9.65 17.30 19.22
N ILE A 924 -8.71 16.61 19.87
CA ILE A 924 -8.26 15.26 19.47
C ILE A 924 -9.38 14.24 19.65
N ALA A 925 -10.14 14.30 20.75
CA ALA A 925 -11.24 13.38 21.02
C ALA A 925 -12.39 13.50 20.01
N ALA A 926 -12.66 14.72 19.52
CA ALA A 926 -13.69 14.98 18.51
C ALA A 926 -13.35 14.46 17.10
N GLU A 927 -12.08 14.15 16.83
CA GLU A 927 -11.56 13.77 15.51
C GLU A 927 -11.93 12.33 15.11
N GLU A 928 -12.25 12.12 13.84
CA GLU A 928 -12.62 10.81 13.27
C GLU A 928 -11.47 10.16 12.50
N ASP A 929 -10.50 10.96 12.04
CA ASP A 929 -9.32 10.46 11.36
C ASP A 929 -8.35 9.76 12.33
N ARG A 930 -8.14 8.45 12.11
CA ARG A 930 -7.16 7.63 12.86
C ARG A 930 -5.76 8.26 12.93
N ARG A 931 -5.36 9.08 11.95
CA ARG A 931 -4.04 9.75 11.92
C ARG A 931 -3.85 10.74 13.08
N VAL A 932 -4.93 11.19 13.72
CA VAL A 932 -4.87 12.03 14.94
C VAL A 932 -4.16 11.33 16.11
N ALA A 933 -4.11 9.99 16.11
CA ALA A 933 -3.42 9.23 17.14
C ALA A 933 -1.97 9.70 17.30
N ALA A 934 -1.22 9.87 16.20
CA ALA A 934 0.18 10.33 16.27
C ALA A 934 0.34 11.66 17.04
N ILE A 935 -0.62 12.58 16.90
CA ILE A 935 -0.66 13.86 17.60
C ILE A 935 -0.97 13.66 19.09
N ALA A 936 -1.96 12.80 19.40
CA ALA A 936 -2.31 12.46 20.79
C ALA A 936 -1.13 11.84 21.54
N PHE A 937 -0.43 10.90 20.92
CA PHE A 937 0.70 10.22 21.54
C PHE A 937 1.92 11.14 21.69
N ALA A 938 2.20 11.99 20.69
CA ALA A 938 3.23 13.02 20.82
C ALA A 938 2.97 14.02 21.96
N ALA A 939 1.71 14.36 22.24
CA ALA A 939 1.33 15.29 23.29
C ALA A 939 1.29 14.68 24.71
N PHE A 940 0.79 13.45 24.85
CA PHE A 940 0.40 12.91 26.16
C PHE A 940 1.20 11.68 26.61
N ALA A 941 1.79 10.90 25.70
CA ALA A 941 2.36 9.60 26.05
C ALA A 941 3.68 9.70 26.84
N GLY A 942 4.42 10.80 26.66
CA GLY A 942 5.62 11.12 27.45
C GLY A 942 5.33 11.68 28.85
N LEU A 943 4.06 11.93 29.20
CA LEU A 943 3.70 12.40 30.55
C LEU A 943 3.80 11.26 31.55
N LYS A 944 4.48 11.48 32.68
CA LYS A 944 4.57 10.50 33.78
C LYS A 944 3.19 10.05 34.29
N THR A 945 2.20 10.94 34.23
CA THR A 945 0.79 10.67 34.51
C THR A 945 -0.05 11.68 33.74
N ILE A 946 -1.00 11.22 32.92
CA ILE A 946 -1.96 12.10 32.25
C ILE A 946 -2.95 12.67 33.30
N PRO A 947 -3.24 13.99 33.33
CA PRO A 947 -4.20 14.59 34.26
C PRO A 947 -5.61 13.96 34.17
N ALA A 948 -6.33 13.85 35.28
CA ALA A 948 -7.58 13.08 35.36
C ALA A 948 -8.73 13.65 34.50
N ASP A 949 -8.79 14.97 34.34
CA ASP A 949 -9.70 15.67 33.42
C ASP A 949 -9.36 15.38 31.95
N VAL A 950 -8.07 15.44 31.62
CA VAL A 950 -7.53 15.08 30.29
C VAL A 950 -7.82 13.60 29.97
N GLN A 951 -7.63 12.70 30.94
CA GLN A 951 -8.00 11.29 30.83
C GLN A 951 -9.49 11.09 30.54
N ALA A 952 -10.37 11.82 31.24
CA ALA A 952 -11.82 11.73 31.02
C ALA A 952 -12.21 12.15 29.60
N ILE A 953 -11.58 13.19 29.06
CA ILE A 953 -11.76 13.66 27.68
C ILE A 953 -11.24 12.63 26.68
N LEU A 954 -10.03 12.11 26.86
CA LEU A 954 -9.43 11.14 25.92
C LEU A 954 -10.20 9.81 25.88
N LYS A 955 -10.84 9.40 26.99
CA LYS A 955 -11.74 8.22 27.01
C LYS A 955 -12.97 8.36 26.10
N THR A 956 -13.42 9.59 25.79
CA THR A 956 -14.55 9.82 24.86
C THR A 956 -14.13 9.96 23.40
N ALA A 957 -12.83 9.85 23.09
CA ALA A 957 -12.32 10.02 21.74
C ALA A 957 -12.95 9.04 20.75
N LYS A 958 -13.28 9.50 19.53
CA LYS A 958 -13.89 8.62 18.50
C LYS A 958 -12.90 7.56 18.00
N VAL A 959 -11.62 7.93 17.82
CA VAL A 959 -10.53 7.02 17.43
C VAL A 959 -10.12 6.10 18.59
N ALA A 960 -10.17 4.78 18.37
CA ALA A 960 -9.89 3.77 19.39
C ALA A 960 -8.49 3.90 20.02
N ALA A 961 -7.45 4.08 19.19
CA ALA A 961 -6.07 4.25 19.67
C ALA A 961 -5.91 5.43 20.66
N VAL A 962 -6.68 6.50 20.50
CA VAL A 962 -6.66 7.65 21.43
C VAL A 962 -7.30 7.30 22.78
N ARG A 963 -8.32 6.44 22.81
CA ARG A 963 -8.91 5.95 24.07
C ARG A 963 -7.94 5.04 24.83
N GLU A 964 -7.20 4.19 24.10
CA GLU A 964 -6.22 3.24 24.67
C GLU A 964 -5.04 3.93 25.37
N LEU A 965 -4.66 5.14 24.96
CA LEU A 965 -3.67 6.00 25.63
C LEU A 965 -3.90 6.12 27.15
N VAL A 966 -5.16 6.08 27.58
CA VAL A 966 -5.56 6.25 28.98
C VAL A 966 -5.61 4.91 29.75
N GLY A 967 -5.71 3.78 29.05
CA GLY A 967 -5.65 2.44 29.66
C GLY A 967 -4.23 1.86 29.74
N ALA A 968 -3.24 2.62 29.26
CA ALA A 968 -1.85 2.21 29.09
C ALA A 968 -0.92 2.57 30.26
N GLN A 969 -1.32 3.52 31.11
CA GLN A 969 -0.52 4.08 32.21
C GLN A 969 -0.90 3.48 33.57
#